data_AF-E2BG57-F1
#
_entry.id   AF-E2BG57-F1
#
_cell.length_a   1.000
_cell.length_b   1.000
_cell.length_c   1.000
_cell.angle_alpha   90.00
_cell.angle_beta   90.00
_cell.angle_gamma   90.00
#
_symmetry.space_group_name_H-M   'P 1'
#
loop_
_entity.id
_entity.type
_entity.pdbx_description
1 polymer ?
#
loop_
_entity_poly.entity_id
_entity_poly.type
_entity_poly.pdbx_seq_one_letter_code
_entity_poly.pdbx_strand_id
1 'polypeptide(L)'
;MNLSKTEKLLAAKKKKEHLLEMASEVANALTDDIDNSESTLGNLDAKCHYQFVNTYVEEQKQLVNDLHIQVSRYHSRMAELEEILATKDSEFEARLIREINPLKEQLQVHAQTTGILIAEKAELTAALAQSQKAAKQNSEELEEMNGKLKHSQLRINELEKELVQMKDDSNEIKKNAQSLQEVYDDLEKKYFDFRKEKEDLELETSELKQKLNLKNTEFISLQQGYQEKAALLSLNELRIQQLTDTSQTLESQHQAVTVLEQQLTQMRETLKLVNNEKDEANRQYQNYVRQLDAQQAKLLNELENGKKITSDLENREKSYIQRLSDLEQQLQHEKEKNEALVPLREHNDDVNNLKKNIEELTSQQERLHATLSEKDTQIEMLTNEVQELRNTKGNEVDAAKLVQALESEKLGASRAVSQNQQLKQQLTEMENAFVTLSNTKLDLTEQLQAERNIGRKLNARLNIVETEMDNLKEKLKEKETCLIELEKEKLQNAQITDQMQHYQAQSHHAHTLQQELQNALVYIEELKKENKELTKKLEMQTQEEIALPEATINVNGDQHVIRLENNDDITTTQSLSLSKGKNTLDDSRPITKLEKKFKDAMEKVAELTDEKQKLEHLVLQLQGETETIGEYITLYQKQREVLTNKWKEREETFRQLVDQCNQQQKQLHKLKILVTEMLKKHPTESCVQLYKDIHVINPVVPNDDGQENAELQLIEDKTTSQILDLLTEIKDCKDIYITGPDFHPCPWCSGKLITV
;
A
#
# COMPACT_ATOMS: atom_id res chain seq x y z
N MET A 1 -80.80 -16.16 61.05
CA MET A 1 -80.88 -17.01 62.27
C MET A 1 -81.37 -16.28 63.54
N ASN A 2 -81.87 -15.04 63.48
CA ASN A 2 -82.26 -14.27 64.69
C ASN A 2 -83.78 -14.03 64.88
N LEU A 3 -84.66 -14.55 64.01
CA LEU A 3 -86.13 -14.38 64.17
C LEU A 3 -86.82 -15.50 65.00
N SER A 4 -86.22 -16.68 65.14
CA SER A 4 -86.85 -17.82 65.84
C SER A 4 -86.86 -17.69 67.37
N LYS A 5 -85.96 -16.86 67.93
CA LYS A 5 -85.80 -16.70 69.38
C LYS A 5 -86.85 -15.76 69.98
N THR A 6 -87.26 -14.73 69.24
CA THR A 6 -88.27 -13.74 69.66
C THR A 6 -89.69 -14.31 69.63
N GLU A 7 -90.04 -15.13 68.62
CA GLU A 7 -91.34 -15.79 68.54
C GLU A 7 -91.54 -16.84 69.64
N LYS A 8 -90.50 -17.63 69.95
CA LYS A 8 -90.55 -18.60 71.06
C LYS A 8 -90.71 -17.91 72.43
N LEU A 9 -90.13 -16.72 72.62
CA LEU A 9 -90.22 -15.94 73.86
C LEU A 9 -91.60 -15.26 74.01
N LEU A 10 -92.22 -14.82 72.90
CA LEU A 10 -93.58 -14.28 72.87
C LEU A 10 -94.63 -15.37 73.17
N ALA A 11 -94.44 -16.57 72.62
CA ALA A 11 -95.32 -17.72 72.89
C ALA A 11 -95.23 -18.19 74.35
N ALA A 12 -94.03 -18.19 74.95
CA ALA A 12 -93.85 -18.49 76.38
C ALA A 12 -94.48 -17.42 77.30
N LYS A 13 -94.43 -16.14 76.92
CA LYS A 13 -95.04 -15.04 77.68
C LYS A 13 -96.58 -15.13 77.69
N LYS A 14 -97.21 -15.42 76.53
CA LYS A 14 -98.66 -15.68 76.45
C LYS A 14 -99.09 -16.91 77.25
N LYS A 15 -98.30 -17.99 77.23
CA LYS A 15 -98.59 -19.19 78.06
C LYS A 15 -98.50 -18.91 79.56
N LYS A 16 -97.60 -18.01 79.99
CA LYS A 16 -97.46 -17.58 81.39
C LYS A 16 -98.61 -16.67 81.85
N GLU A 17 -99.07 -15.73 81.01
CA GLU A 17 -100.24 -14.88 81.29
C GLU A 17 -101.52 -15.72 81.43
N HIS A 18 -101.74 -16.69 80.53
CA HIS A 18 -102.93 -17.55 80.57
C HIS A 18 -102.98 -18.49 81.80
N LEU A 19 -101.82 -18.93 82.29
CA LEU A 19 -101.70 -19.72 83.53
C LEU A 19 -101.90 -18.88 84.80
N LEU A 20 -101.54 -17.59 84.76
CA LEU A 20 -101.78 -16.63 85.86
C LEU A 20 -103.25 -16.22 85.96
N GLU A 21 -103.95 -16.15 84.84
CA GLU A 21 -105.38 -15.83 84.77
C GLU A 21 -106.24 -17.00 85.29
N MET A 22 -105.92 -18.25 84.91
CA MET A 22 -106.58 -19.44 85.49
C MET A 22 -106.31 -19.63 86.98
N ALA A 23 -105.11 -19.28 87.47
CA ALA A 23 -104.82 -19.34 88.91
C ALA A 23 -105.58 -18.25 89.71
N SER A 24 -105.89 -17.10 89.09
CA SER A 24 -106.68 -16.03 89.69
C SER A 24 -108.19 -16.34 89.72
N GLU A 25 -108.71 -17.10 88.76
CA GLU A 25 -110.13 -17.52 88.75
C GLU A 25 -110.42 -18.64 89.74
N VAL A 26 -109.47 -19.55 89.99
CA VAL A 26 -109.62 -20.63 90.98
C VAL A 26 -109.46 -20.13 92.42
N ALA A 27 -108.68 -19.06 92.65
CA ALA A 27 -108.53 -18.44 93.97
C ALA A 27 -109.76 -17.61 94.41
N ASN A 28 -110.59 -17.14 93.47
CA ASN A 28 -111.78 -16.32 93.76
C ASN A 28 -113.07 -17.13 93.99
N ALA A 29 -113.03 -18.47 93.93
CA ALA A 29 -114.20 -19.35 94.09
C ALA A 29 -114.22 -20.14 95.42
N LEU A 30 -113.32 -19.85 96.37
CA LEU A 30 -113.20 -20.60 97.64
C LEU A 30 -113.08 -19.69 98.87
N THR A 31 -114.00 -18.73 99.02
CA THR A 31 -114.22 -18.01 100.29
C THR A 31 -115.70 -17.72 100.50
N ASP A 32 -116.24 -18.34 101.55
CA ASP A 32 -117.37 -17.94 102.41
C ASP A 32 -118.79 -17.96 101.77
N ASP A 33 -119.83 -18.55 102.38
CA ASP A 33 -120.17 -18.49 103.81
C ASP A 33 -121.05 -19.66 104.31
N ILE A 34 -120.98 -19.78 105.63
CA ILE A 34 -121.53 -20.73 106.60
C ILE A 34 -123.03 -20.47 106.88
N ASP A 35 -123.87 -21.49 107.14
CA ASP A 35 -124.42 -21.79 108.49
C ASP A 35 -125.62 -22.77 108.54
N ASN A 36 -125.73 -23.40 109.70
CA ASN A 36 -126.54 -24.53 110.13
C ASN A 36 -128.06 -24.28 110.29
N SER A 37 -128.86 -25.35 110.22
CA SER A 37 -129.83 -25.66 111.28
C SER A 37 -130.30 -27.12 111.23
N GLU A 38 -130.18 -27.80 112.39
CA GLU A 38 -130.68 -29.14 112.66
C GLU A 38 -132.21 -29.19 112.68
N SER A 39 -132.81 -30.22 112.10
CA SER A 39 -133.87 -30.97 112.80
C SER A 39 -134.09 -32.34 112.15
N THR A 40 -133.96 -33.34 113.01
CA THR A 40 -134.11 -34.78 112.81
C THR A 40 -135.57 -35.16 112.53
N LEU A 41 -135.87 -35.74 111.36
CA LEU A 41 -136.70 -36.96 111.18
C LEU A 41 -136.67 -37.44 109.70
N GLY A 42 -136.04 -38.58 109.39
CA GLY A 42 -136.14 -39.22 108.06
C GLY A 42 -134.89 -39.98 107.59
N ASN A 43 -134.43 -40.96 108.36
CA ASN A 43 -133.10 -41.61 108.27
C ASN A 43 -133.02 -42.78 107.24
N LEU A 44 -133.34 -42.56 105.96
CA LEU A 44 -133.15 -43.57 104.90
C LEU A 44 -132.60 -43.02 103.55
N ASP A 45 -132.63 -41.71 103.32
CA ASP A 45 -132.39 -41.12 101.99
C ASP A 45 -130.91 -40.69 101.75
N ALA A 46 -130.19 -40.32 102.81
CA ALA A 46 -128.78 -39.88 102.73
C ALA A 46 -127.80 -41.00 102.31
N LYS A 47 -128.11 -42.27 102.62
CA LYS A 47 -127.26 -43.42 102.26
C LYS A 47 -127.34 -43.75 100.77
N CYS A 48 -128.51 -43.60 100.15
CA CYS A 48 -128.70 -43.75 98.71
C CYS A 48 -127.98 -42.65 97.93
N HIS A 49 -128.02 -41.40 98.41
CA HIS A 49 -127.34 -40.29 97.75
C HIS A 49 -125.82 -40.41 97.81
N TYR A 50 -125.26 -40.82 98.97
CA TYR A 50 -123.81 -41.07 99.08
C TYR A 50 -123.36 -42.26 98.23
N GLN A 51 -124.15 -43.34 98.14
CA GLN A 51 -123.87 -44.45 97.23
C GLN A 51 -123.91 -44.03 95.76
N PHE A 52 -124.90 -43.23 95.36
CA PHE A 52 -125.06 -42.73 93.99
C PHE A 52 -123.93 -41.78 93.57
N VAL A 53 -123.54 -40.84 94.43
CA VAL A 53 -122.40 -39.94 94.17
C VAL A 53 -121.10 -40.73 94.08
N ASN A 54 -120.91 -41.74 94.93
CA ASN A 54 -119.69 -42.55 94.90
C ASN A 54 -119.63 -43.43 93.64
N THR A 55 -120.76 -44.00 93.17
CA THR A 55 -120.81 -44.71 91.87
C THR A 55 -120.56 -43.77 90.71
N TYR A 56 -121.12 -42.56 90.74
CA TYR A 56 -120.92 -41.56 89.68
C TYR A 56 -119.46 -41.06 89.63
N VAL A 57 -118.83 -40.82 90.79
CA VAL A 57 -117.42 -40.46 90.87
C VAL A 57 -116.52 -41.60 90.39
N GLU A 58 -116.89 -42.86 90.68
CA GLU A 58 -116.14 -44.02 90.20
C GLU A 58 -116.29 -44.20 88.68
N GLU A 59 -117.48 -43.96 88.12
CA GLU A 59 -117.73 -43.90 86.67
C GLU A 59 -116.92 -42.76 86.00
N GLN A 60 -116.89 -41.57 86.61
CA GLN A 60 -116.08 -40.45 86.10
C GLN A 60 -114.58 -40.74 86.18
N LYS A 61 -114.10 -41.40 87.25
CA LYS A 61 -112.70 -41.86 87.34
C LYS A 61 -112.38 -42.91 86.29
N GLN A 62 -113.29 -43.84 86.02
CA GLN A 62 -113.15 -44.82 84.95
C GLN A 62 -113.06 -44.13 83.59
N LEU A 63 -113.95 -43.18 83.30
CA LEU A 63 -113.92 -42.40 82.05
C LEU A 63 -112.63 -41.58 81.91
N VAL A 64 -112.18 -40.92 82.97
CA VAL A 64 -110.92 -40.16 82.98
C VAL A 64 -109.72 -41.10 82.78
N ASN A 65 -109.71 -42.28 83.41
CA ASN A 65 -108.67 -43.28 83.20
C ASN A 65 -108.68 -43.82 81.76
N ASP A 66 -109.86 -44.07 81.19
CA ASP A 66 -110.00 -44.53 79.80
C ASP A 66 -109.52 -43.46 78.81
N LEU A 67 -109.88 -42.19 79.03
CA LEU A 67 -109.39 -41.05 78.26
C LEU A 67 -107.88 -40.88 78.44
N HIS A 68 -107.34 -41.04 79.65
CA HIS A 68 -105.90 -40.96 79.90
C HIS A 68 -105.14 -42.07 79.17
N ILE A 69 -105.66 -43.30 79.20
CA ILE A 69 -105.12 -44.43 78.43
C ILE A 69 -105.20 -44.12 76.93
N GLN A 70 -106.30 -43.54 76.44
CA GLN A 70 -106.44 -43.19 75.03
C GLN A 70 -105.47 -42.07 74.61
N VAL A 71 -105.30 -41.02 75.43
CA VAL A 71 -104.31 -39.96 75.22
C VAL A 71 -102.90 -40.52 75.28
N SER A 72 -102.60 -41.41 76.23
CA SER A 72 -101.30 -42.09 76.32
C SER A 72 -101.03 -42.93 75.08
N ARG A 73 -102.04 -43.65 74.56
CA ARG A 73 -101.93 -44.40 73.29
C ARG A 73 -101.67 -43.48 72.09
N TYR A 74 -102.38 -42.35 72.00
CA TYR A 74 -102.12 -41.36 70.94
C TYR A 74 -100.73 -40.73 71.08
N HIS A 75 -100.28 -40.46 72.31
CA HIS A 75 -98.96 -39.90 72.54
C HIS A 75 -97.84 -40.87 72.16
N SER A 76 -97.95 -42.15 72.55
CA SER A 76 -97.04 -43.21 72.10
C SER A 76 -97.06 -43.33 70.58
N ARG A 77 -98.25 -43.25 69.95
CA ARG A 77 -98.37 -43.29 68.49
C ARG A 77 -97.73 -42.09 67.79
N MET A 78 -97.85 -40.89 68.35
CA MET A 78 -97.16 -39.71 67.82
C MET A 78 -95.65 -39.85 67.95
N ALA A 79 -95.14 -40.29 69.10
CA ALA A 79 -93.72 -40.51 69.30
C ALA A 79 -93.13 -41.55 68.31
N GLU A 80 -93.84 -42.66 68.08
CA GLU A 80 -93.48 -43.64 67.04
C GLU A 80 -93.44 -43.02 65.64
N LEU A 81 -94.46 -42.23 65.28
CA LEU A 81 -94.52 -41.58 63.97
C LEU A 81 -93.42 -40.51 63.80
N GLU A 82 -93.11 -39.77 64.85
CA GLU A 82 -92.00 -38.81 64.86
C GLU A 82 -90.65 -39.52 64.68
N GLU A 83 -90.44 -40.66 65.35
CA GLU A 83 -89.23 -41.49 65.16
C GLU A 83 -89.15 -42.07 63.74
N ILE A 84 -90.27 -42.55 63.19
CA ILE A 84 -90.34 -43.03 61.80
C ILE A 84 -90.05 -41.89 60.82
N LEU A 85 -90.56 -40.68 61.06
CA LEU A 85 -90.26 -39.53 60.20
C LEU A 85 -88.78 -39.14 60.30
N ALA A 86 -88.23 -39.04 61.51
CA ALA A 86 -86.81 -38.70 61.70
C ALA A 86 -85.87 -39.74 61.07
N THR A 87 -86.19 -41.03 61.18
CA THR A 87 -85.43 -42.10 60.52
C THR A 87 -85.56 -42.02 59.00
N LYS A 88 -86.76 -41.75 58.46
CA LYS A 88 -86.95 -41.55 57.02
C LYS A 88 -86.21 -40.33 56.50
N ASP A 89 -86.25 -39.20 57.19
CA ASP A 89 -85.52 -37.99 56.84
C ASP A 89 -84.00 -38.25 56.83
N SER A 90 -83.49 -38.95 57.84
CA SER A 90 -82.08 -39.36 57.88
C SER A 90 -81.71 -40.34 56.76
N GLU A 91 -82.59 -41.30 56.43
CA GLU A 91 -82.40 -42.20 55.29
C GLU A 91 -82.39 -41.45 53.95
N PHE A 92 -83.28 -40.47 53.77
CA PHE A 92 -83.33 -39.63 52.58
C PHE A 92 -82.08 -38.77 52.45
N GLU A 93 -81.64 -38.13 53.53
CA GLU A 93 -80.42 -37.33 53.53
C GLU A 93 -79.18 -38.19 53.27
N ALA A 94 -79.10 -39.39 53.86
CA ALA A 94 -78.03 -40.34 53.58
C ALA A 94 -78.02 -40.82 52.13
N ARG A 95 -79.19 -41.09 51.53
CA ARG A 95 -79.31 -41.43 50.10
C ARG A 95 -78.90 -40.26 49.21
N LEU A 96 -79.35 -39.04 49.54
CA LEU A 96 -79.01 -37.83 48.82
C LEU A 96 -77.49 -37.59 48.81
N ILE A 97 -76.83 -37.72 49.96
CA ILE A 97 -75.37 -37.61 50.08
C ILE A 97 -74.68 -38.72 49.27
N ARG A 98 -75.18 -39.95 49.33
CA ARG A 98 -74.61 -41.10 48.60
C ARG A 98 -74.70 -40.94 47.08
N GLU A 99 -75.74 -40.28 46.57
CA GLU A 99 -75.91 -40.02 45.13
C GLU A 99 -75.19 -38.76 44.67
N ILE A 100 -75.20 -37.67 45.47
CA ILE A 100 -74.60 -36.38 45.08
C ILE A 100 -73.08 -36.40 45.18
N ASN A 101 -72.50 -36.99 46.22
CA ASN A 101 -71.04 -36.99 46.42
C ASN A 101 -70.23 -37.59 45.25
N PRO A 102 -70.54 -38.79 44.73
CA PRO A 102 -69.78 -39.34 43.60
C PRO A 102 -69.93 -38.50 42.34
N LEU A 103 -71.10 -37.89 42.11
CA LEU A 103 -71.30 -36.97 40.98
C LEU A 103 -70.48 -35.69 41.14
N LYS A 104 -70.37 -35.16 42.36
CA LYS A 104 -69.54 -33.99 42.68
C LYS A 104 -68.06 -34.28 42.50
N GLU A 105 -67.59 -35.43 42.97
CA GLU A 105 -66.20 -35.89 42.77
C GLU A 105 -65.91 -36.10 41.28
N GLN A 106 -66.82 -36.72 40.54
CA GLN A 106 -66.66 -36.91 39.10
C GLN A 106 -66.62 -35.56 38.35
N LEU A 107 -67.48 -34.62 38.71
CA LEU A 107 -67.45 -33.26 38.14
C LEU A 107 -66.14 -32.53 38.46
N GLN A 108 -65.63 -32.69 39.69
CA GLN A 108 -64.35 -32.11 40.10
C GLN A 108 -63.19 -32.70 39.30
N VAL A 109 -63.13 -34.02 39.11
CA VAL A 109 -62.09 -34.68 38.30
C VAL A 109 -62.19 -34.26 36.83
N HIS A 110 -63.40 -34.15 36.27
CA HIS A 110 -63.60 -33.67 34.90
C HIS A 110 -63.19 -32.21 34.73
N ALA A 111 -63.50 -31.35 35.70
CA ALA A 111 -63.06 -29.95 35.70
C ALA A 111 -61.53 -29.83 35.78
N GLN A 112 -60.88 -30.65 36.61
CA GLN A 112 -59.41 -30.73 36.69
C GLN A 112 -58.80 -31.23 35.38
N THR A 113 -59.33 -32.31 34.80
CA THR A 113 -58.87 -32.86 33.51
C THR A 113 -59.01 -31.84 32.39
N THR A 114 -60.15 -31.15 32.33
CA THR A 114 -60.38 -30.08 31.35
C THR A 114 -59.41 -28.93 31.56
N GLY A 115 -59.10 -28.56 32.81
CA GLY A 115 -58.10 -27.54 33.14
C GLY A 115 -56.70 -27.92 32.64
N ILE A 116 -56.27 -29.17 32.85
CA ILE A 116 -54.99 -29.69 32.35
C ILE A 116 -54.96 -29.64 30.82
N LEU A 117 -56.00 -30.13 30.15
CA LEU A 117 -56.08 -30.10 28.69
C LEU A 117 -56.06 -28.68 28.11
N ILE A 118 -56.70 -27.72 28.79
CA ILE A 118 -56.66 -26.31 28.39
C ILE A 118 -55.24 -25.75 28.56
N ALA A 119 -54.55 -26.07 29.67
CA ALA A 119 -53.18 -25.66 29.91
C ALA A 119 -52.21 -26.26 28.88
N GLU A 120 -52.30 -27.57 28.63
CA GLU A 120 -51.50 -28.26 27.59
C GLU A 120 -51.78 -27.69 26.20
N LYS A 121 -53.05 -27.42 25.86
CA LYS A 121 -53.40 -26.77 24.60
C LYS A 121 -52.77 -25.38 24.50
N ALA A 122 -52.79 -24.60 25.57
CA ALA A 122 -52.17 -23.27 25.60
C ALA A 122 -50.65 -23.35 25.44
N GLU A 123 -50.00 -24.28 26.14
CA GLU A 123 -48.56 -24.53 26.05
C GLU A 123 -48.15 -25.01 24.65
N LEU A 124 -48.87 -25.97 24.08
CA LEU A 124 -48.63 -26.44 22.70
C LEU A 124 -48.86 -25.33 21.67
N THR A 125 -49.87 -24.48 21.87
CA THR A 125 -50.13 -23.34 20.99
C THR A 125 -49.00 -22.31 21.07
N ALA A 126 -48.48 -22.04 22.28
CA ALA A 126 -47.34 -21.16 22.48
C ALA A 126 -46.05 -21.73 21.85
N ALA A 127 -45.77 -23.02 22.07
CA ALA A 127 -44.63 -23.72 21.48
C ALA A 127 -44.70 -23.75 19.96
N LEU A 128 -45.89 -23.99 19.38
CA LEU A 128 -46.11 -23.94 17.94
C LEU A 128 -45.86 -22.53 17.38
N ALA A 129 -46.40 -21.49 18.03
CA ALA A 129 -46.20 -20.12 17.62
C ALA A 129 -44.71 -19.71 17.69
N GLN A 130 -44.00 -20.13 18.73
CA GLN A 130 -42.56 -19.90 18.88
C GLN A 130 -41.77 -20.62 17.79
N SER A 131 -42.07 -21.89 17.52
CA SER A 131 -41.42 -22.67 16.45
C SER A 131 -41.68 -22.07 15.07
N GLN A 132 -42.90 -21.63 14.78
CA GLN A 132 -43.24 -20.93 13.54
C GLN A 132 -42.49 -19.60 13.40
N LYS A 133 -42.36 -18.84 14.48
CA LYS A 133 -41.58 -17.59 14.48
C LYS A 133 -40.11 -17.86 14.21
N ALA A 134 -39.51 -18.84 14.87
CA ALA A 134 -38.12 -19.24 14.64
C ALA A 134 -37.89 -19.73 13.21
N ALA A 135 -38.81 -20.53 12.66
CA ALA A 135 -38.74 -20.99 11.27
C ALA A 135 -38.79 -19.83 10.26
N LYS A 136 -39.64 -18.82 10.50
CA LYS A 136 -39.69 -17.60 9.68
C LYS A 136 -38.39 -16.80 9.74
N GLN A 137 -37.87 -16.57 10.95
CA GLN A 137 -36.59 -15.87 11.13
C GLN A 137 -35.44 -16.59 10.42
N ASN A 138 -35.32 -17.92 10.58
CA ASN A 138 -34.31 -18.70 9.87
C ASN A 138 -34.49 -18.65 8.34
N SER A 139 -35.73 -18.59 7.85
CA SER A 139 -36.00 -18.43 6.41
C SER A 139 -35.52 -17.08 5.88
N GLU A 140 -35.78 -15.99 6.62
CA GLU A 140 -35.32 -14.64 6.28
C GLU A 140 -33.78 -14.56 6.29
N GLU A 141 -33.13 -15.14 7.31
CA GLU A 141 -31.66 -15.23 7.38
C GLU A 141 -31.07 -16.04 6.21
N LEU A 142 -31.72 -17.15 5.81
CA LEU A 142 -31.29 -17.94 4.65
C LEU A 142 -31.42 -17.16 3.34
N GLU A 143 -32.49 -16.37 3.17
CA GLU A 143 -32.66 -15.50 1.99
C GLU A 143 -31.59 -14.40 1.94
N GLU A 144 -31.28 -13.78 3.09
CA GLU A 144 -30.20 -12.78 3.19
C GLU A 144 -28.84 -13.41 2.84
N MET A 145 -28.52 -14.57 3.39
CA MET A 145 -27.27 -15.28 3.11
C MET A 145 -27.19 -15.74 1.65
N ASN A 146 -28.30 -16.17 1.05
CA ASN A 146 -28.37 -16.48 -0.39
C ASN A 146 -28.16 -15.23 -1.25
N GLY A 147 -28.70 -14.07 -0.83
CA GLY A 147 -28.43 -12.77 -1.47
C GLY A 147 -26.94 -12.41 -1.43
N LYS A 148 -26.31 -12.52 -0.26
CA LYS A 148 -24.85 -12.31 -0.08
C LYS A 148 -24.03 -13.27 -0.94
N LEU A 149 -24.42 -14.54 -1.01
CA LEU A 149 -23.75 -15.55 -1.84
C LEU A 149 -23.83 -15.19 -3.33
N LYS A 150 -25.02 -14.82 -3.83
CA LYS A 150 -25.19 -14.39 -5.23
C LYS A 150 -24.37 -13.15 -5.55
N HIS A 151 -24.34 -12.16 -4.66
CA HIS A 151 -23.51 -10.97 -4.83
C HIS A 151 -22.01 -11.33 -4.89
N SER A 152 -21.55 -12.20 -3.99
CA SER A 152 -20.18 -12.72 -4.00
C SER A 152 -19.86 -13.47 -5.31
N GLN A 153 -20.76 -14.31 -5.81
CA GLN A 153 -20.59 -15.01 -7.09
C GLN A 153 -20.51 -14.04 -8.28
N LEU A 154 -21.33 -12.98 -8.32
CA LEU A 154 -21.24 -11.94 -9.34
C LEU A 154 -19.89 -11.22 -9.28
N ARG A 155 -19.43 -10.88 -8.08
CA ARG A 155 -18.12 -10.24 -7.88
C ARG A 155 -16.96 -11.14 -8.31
N ILE A 156 -17.04 -12.45 -8.01
CA ILE A 156 -16.05 -13.43 -8.47
C ILE A 156 -16.02 -13.47 -10.01
N ASN A 157 -17.19 -13.53 -10.67
CA ASN A 157 -17.26 -13.54 -12.13
C ASN A 157 -16.71 -12.26 -12.77
N GLU A 158 -16.91 -11.09 -12.15
CA GLU A 158 -16.29 -9.83 -12.58
C GLU A 158 -14.77 -9.88 -12.46
N LEU A 159 -14.25 -10.32 -11.31
CA LEU A 159 -12.81 -10.47 -11.07
C LEU A 159 -12.18 -11.50 -12.03
N GLU A 160 -12.88 -12.58 -12.36
CA GLU A 160 -12.44 -13.56 -13.36
C GLU A 160 -12.33 -12.94 -14.76
N LYS A 161 -13.30 -12.09 -15.15
CA LYS A 161 -13.23 -11.34 -16.42
C LYS A 161 -12.07 -10.35 -16.43
N GLU A 162 -11.89 -9.59 -15.36
CA GLU A 162 -10.76 -8.67 -15.19
C GLU A 162 -9.42 -9.42 -15.27
N LEU A 163 -9.32 -10.61 -14.65
CA LEU A 163 -8.12 -11.46 -14.71
C LEU A 163 -7.82 -11.96 -16.12
N VAL A 164 -8.85 -12.37 -16.88
CA VAL A 164 -8.68 -12.78 -18.29
C VAL A 164 -8.20 -11.59 -19.12
N GLN A 165 -8.82 -10.42 -18.96
CA GLN A 165 -8.40 -9.21 -19.68
C GLN A 165 -6.95 -8.83 -19.35
N MET A 166 -6.58 -8.79 -18.08
CA MET A 166 -5.21 -8.49 -17.65
C MET A 166 -4.19 -9.51 -18.19
N LYS A 167 -4.58 -10.77 -18.35
CA LYS A 167 -3.74 -11.81 -18.95
C LYS A 167 -3.55 -11.57 -20.45
N ASP A 168 -4.60 -11.18 -21.16
CA ASP A 168 -4.54 -10.86 -22.58
C ASP A 168 -3.68 -9.60 -22.83
N ASP A 169 -3.87 -8.55 -22.03
CA ASP A 169 -3.04 -7.34 -22.06
C ASP A 169 -1.57 -7.67 -21.76
N SER A 170 -1.30 -8.52 -20.77
CA SER A 170 0.06 -8.98 -20.45
C SER A 170 0.69 -9.74 -21.61
N ASN A 171 -0.08 -10.58 -22.31
CA ASN A 171 0.40 -11.30 -23.49
C ASN A 171 0.67 -10.36 -24.67
N GLU A 172 -0.16 -9.34 -24.87
CA GLU A 172 0.06 -8.31 -25.88
C GLU A 172 1.31 -7.49 -25.59
N ILE A 173 1.50 -7.04 -24.34
CA ILE A 173 2.73 -6.35 -23.91
C ILE A 173 3.96 -7.22 -24.13
N LYS A 174 3.90 -8.52 -23.83
CA LYS A 174 5.01 -9.46 -24.09
C LYS A 174 5.33 -9.57 -25.59
N LYS A 175 4.32 -9.67 -26.45
CA LYS A 175 4.52 -9.68 -27.91
C LYS A 175 5.14 -8.37 -28.41
N ASN A 176 4.65 -7.24 -27.90
CA ASN A 176 5.20 -5.93 -28.24
C ASN A 176 6.67 -5.79 -27.78
N ALA A 177 6.99 -6.25 -26.57
CA ALA A 177 8.36 -6.28 -26.06
C ALA A 177 9.28 -7.17 -26.92
N GLN A 178 8.80 -8.35 -27.35
CA GLN A 178 9.54 -9.21 -28.27
C GLN A 178 9.78 -8.53 -29.63
N SER A 179 8.76 -7.90 -30.22
CA SER A 179 8.92 -7.17 -31.48
C SER A 179 9.88 -5.98 -31.36
N LEU A 180 9.88 -5.29 -30.21
CA LEU A 180 10.80 -4.18 -29.96
C LEU A 180 12.23 -4.68 -29.78
N GLN A 181 12.41 -5.85 -29.14
CA GLN A 181 13.72 -6.50 -29.04
C GLN A 181 14.25 -6.89 -30.42
N GLU A 182 13.43 -7.49 -31.28
CA GLU A 182 13.82 -7.83 -32.66
C GLU A 182 14.28 -6.59 -33.44
N VAL A 183 13.54 -5.48 -33.34
CA VAL A 183 13.92 -4.20 -33.99
C VAL A 183 15.22 -3.64 -33.41
N TYR A 184 15.43 -3.77 -32.09
CA TYR A 184 16.66 -3.34 -31.44
C TYR A 184 17.87 -4.15 -31.93
N ASP A 185 17.74 -5.47 -31.98
CA ASP A 185 18.80 -6.38 -32.45
C ASP A 185 19.14 -6.10 -33.92
N ASP A 186 18.13 -5.85 -34.76
CA ASP A 186 18.31 -5.44 -36.16
C ASP A 186 19.03 -4.10 -36.29
N LEU A 187 18.70 -3.12 -35.43
CA LEU A 187 19.33 -1.80 -35.43
C LEU A 187 20.77 -1.88 -34.93
N GLU A 188 21.04 -2.69 -33.90
CA GLU A 188 22.38 -2.95 -33.38
C GLU A 188 23.27 -3.60 -34.45
N LYS A 189 22.73 -4.57 -35.19
CA LYS A 189 23.42 -5.18 -36.33
C LYS A 189 23.75 -4.17 -37.42
N LYS A 190 22.79 -3.34 -37.83
CA LYS A 190 23.03 -2.27 -38.83
C LYS A 190 24.07 -1.26 -38.35
N TYR A 191 24.05 -0.91 -37.05
CA TYR A 191 25.04 -0.01 -36.48
C TYR A 191 26.44 -0.61 -36.48
N PHE A 192 26.56 -1.91 -36.18
CA PHE A 192 27.82 -2.63 -36.30
C PHE A 192 28.34 -2.63 -37.74
N ASP A 193 27.48 -2.92 -38.71
CA ASP A 193 27.84 -2.92 -40.14
C ASP A 193 28.32 -1.52 -40.59
N PHE A 194 27.60 -0.45 -40.21
CA PHE A 194 28.02 0.93 -40.51
C PHE A 194 29.32 1.34 -39.82
N ARG A 195 29.55 0.88 -38.58
CA ARG A 195 30.83 1.12 -37.90
C ARG A 195 31.97 0.49 -38.68
N LYS A 196 31.79 -0.75 -39.14
CA LYS A 196 32.79 -1.45 -39.93
C LYS A 196 33.06 -0.74 -41.27
N GLU A 197 32.00 -0.34 -41.98
CA GLU A 197 32.14 0.42 -43.24
C GLU A 197 32.87 1.75 -43.02
N LYS A 198 32.60 2.43 -41.90
CA LYS A 198 33.31 3.65 -41.52
C LYS A 198 34.81 3.38 -41.29
N GLU A 199 35.16 2.32 -40.58
CA GLU A 199 36.57 1.92 -40.35
C GLU A 199 37.28 1.61 -41.68
N ASP A 200 36.62 0.90 -42.59
CA ASP A 200 37.15 0.59 -43.93
C ASP A 200 37.38 1.87 -44.76
N LEU A 201 36.44 2.84 -44.72
CA LEU A 201 36.58 4.14 -45.40
C LEU A 201 37.66 5.04 -44.78
N GLU A 202 37.83 4.99 -43.46
CA GLU A 202 38.92 5.69 -42.76
C GLU A 202 40.29 5.13 -43.18
N LEU A 203 40.40 3.80 -43.32
CA LEU A 203 41.59 3.15 -43.84
C LEU A 203 41.88 3.60 -45.28
N GLU A 204 40.90 3.54 -46.19
CA GLU A 204 41.06 4.00 -47.57
C GLU A 204 41.47 5.48 -47.64
N THR A 205 40.88 6.33 -46.81
CA THR A 205 41.25 7.75 -46.71
C THR A 205 42.70 7.93 -46.26
N SER A 206 43.16 7.12 -45.30
CA SER A 206 44.55 7.15 -44.84
C SER A 206 45.55 6.74 -45.93
N GLU A 207 45.21 5.70 -46.71
CA GLU A 207 46.02 5.25 -47.85
C GLU A 207 46.08 6.30 -48.96
N LEU A 208 44.96 6.94 -49.29
CA LEU A 208 44.90 8.01 -50.29
C LEU A 208 45.72 9.23 -49.85
N LYS A 209 45.64 9.61 -48.56
CA LYS A 209 46.49 10.67 -48.00
C LYS A 209 47.97 10.33 -48.10
N GLN A 210 48.35 9.09 -47.80
CA GLN A 210 49.74 8.64 -47.93
C GLN A 210 50.22 8.69 -49.39
N LYS A 211 49.41 8.19 -50.34
CA LYS A 211 49.71 8.27 -51.79
C LYS A 211 49.86 9.71 -52.26
N LEU A 212 48.99 10.61 -51.81
CA LEU A 212 49.07 12.04 -52.12
C LEU A 212 50.36 12.65 -51.58
N ASN A 213 50.74 12.34 -50.33
CA ASN A 213 51.99 12.80 -49.75
C ASN A 213 53.22 12.31 -50.54
N LEU A 214 53.23 11.04 -50.94
CA LEU A 214 54.30 10.49 -51.79
C LEU A 214 54.38 11.22 -53.14
N LYS A 215 53.25 11.42 -53.82
CA LYS A 215 53.20 12.18 -55.08
C LYS A 215 53.63 13.63 -54.92
N ASN A 216 53.29 14.27 -53.80
CA ASN A 216 53.76 15.61 -53.47
C ASN A 216 55.28 15.64 -53.27
N THR A 217 55.88 14.65 -52.60
CA THR A 217 57.34 14.56 -52.46
C THR A 217 58.04 14.31 -53.79
N GLU A 218 57.48 13.46 -54.67
CA GLU A 218 57.97 13.24 -56.03
C GLU A 218 57.88 14.52 -56.87
N PHE A 219 56.78 15.27 -56.75
CA PHE A 219 56.60 16.54 -57.44
C PHE A 219 57.65 17.57 -56.99
N ILE A 220 57.90 17.68 -55.68
CA ILE A 220 58.92 18.59 -55.13
C ILE A 220 60.31 18.20 -55.65
N SER A 221 60.66 16.91 -55.69
CA SER A 221 61.98 16.48 -56.19
C SER A 221 62.14 16.70 -57.70
N LEU A 222 61.09 16.44 -58.50
CA LEU A 222 61.06 16.77 -59.92
C LEU A 222 61.17 18.29 -60.16
N GLN A 223 60.50 19.10 -59.34
CA GLN A 223 60.58 20.55 -59.41
C GLN A 223 61.99 21.05 -59.09
N GLN A 224 62.65 20.50 -58.07
CA GLN A 224 64.05 20.79 -57.76
C GLN A 224 64.98 20.39 -58.91
N GLY A 225 64.83 19.17 -59.43
CA GLY A 225 65.61 18.70 -60.58
C GLY A 225 65.38 19.56 -61.84
N TYR A 226 64.16 20.03 -62.08
CA TYR A 226 63.86 20.96 -63.17
C TYR A 226 64.57 22.30 -62.97
N GLN A 227 64.53 22.88 -61.77
CA GLN A 227 65.23 24.13 -61.45
C GLN A 227 66.75 23.99 -61.66
N GLU A 228 67.35 22.88 -61.23
CA GLU A 228 68.78 22.59 -61.47
C GLU A 228 69.11 22.51 -62.95
N LYS A 229 68.29 21.80 -63.74
CA LYS A 229 68.48 21.69 -65.20
C LYS A 229 68.29 23.02 -65.91
N ALA A 230 67.32 23.83 -65.50
CA ALA A 230 67.11 25.18 -66.05
C ALA A 230 68.32 26.09 -65.75
N ALA A 231 68.89 26.02 -64.55
CA ALA A 231 70.10 26.76 -64.20
C ALA A 231 71.33 26.30 -65.03
N LEU A 232 71.49 24.99 -65.22
CA LEU A 232 72.53 24.43 -66.09
C LEU A 232 72.34 24.83 -67.56
N LEU A 233 71.11 24.92 -68.05
CA LEU A 233 70.81 25.38 -69.39
C LEU A 233 71.21 26.85 -69.54
N SER A 234 70.81 27.73 -68.62
CA SER A 234 71.20 29.15 -68.63
C SER A 234 72.73 29.33 -68.61
N LEU A 235 73.45 28.52 -67.84
CA LEU A 235 74.92 28.52 -67.83
C LEU A 235 75.51 28.06 -69.18
N ASN A 236 74.93 27.04 -69.80
CA ASN A 236 75.38 26.57 -71.12
C ASN A 236 75.00 27.54 -72.24
N GLU A 237 73.85 28.17 -72.18
CA GLU A 237 73.47 29.26 -73.09
C GLU A 237 74.47 30.41 -72.98
N LEU A 238 74.89 30.79 -71.77
CA LEU A 238 75.96 31.76 -71.56
C LEU A 238 77.29 31.31 -72.17
N ARG A 239 77.67 30.03 -72.00
CA ARG A 239 78.87 29.45 -72.65
C ARG A 239 78.76 29.43 -74.18
N ILE A 240 77.60 29.11 -74.72
CA ILE A 240 77.36 29.11 -76.17
C ILE A 240 77.44 30.55 -76.69
N GLN A 241 76.86 31.53 -75.98
CA GLN A 241 76.98 32.95 -76.30
C GLN A 241 78.44 33.43 -76.30
N GLN A 242 79.31 32.84 -75.46
CA GLN A 242 80.76 33.07 -75.44
C GLN A 242 81.54 32.34 -76.56
N LEU A 243 80.99 31.26 -77.12
CA LEU A 243 81.61 30.46 -78.17
C LEU A 243 81.16 30.86 -79.59
N THR A 244 80.21 31.79 -79.72
CA THR A 244 79.60 32.16 -81.03
C THR A 244 80.41 33.21 -81.82
N ASP A 245 81.54 33.73 -81.30
CA ASP A 245 82.36 34.75 -81.97
C ASP A 245 83.55 34.24 -82.80
N THR A 246 83.71 32.92 -82.99
CA THR A 246 84.80 32.42 -83.86
C THR A 246 84.31 31.35 -84.84
N SER A 247 84.30 31.82 -86.07
CA SER A 247 84.01 31.24 -87.37
C SER A 247 84.60 29.84 -87.70
N GLN A 248 83.78 29.11 -88.46
CA GLN A 248 84.10 28.41 -89.72
C GLN A 248 84.67 26.98 -89.77
N THR A 249 83.74 26.09 -90.17
CA THR A 249 83.75 25.20 -91.35
C THR A 249 84.60 23.93 -91.41
N LEU A 250 83.91 22.91 -91.95
CA LEU A 250 84.37 21.71 -92.66
C LEU A 250 84.48 20.37 -91.90
N GLU A 251 84.01 20.28 -90.67
CA GLU A 251 83.62 19.02 -89.98
C GLU A 251 82.09 18.86 -89.81
N SER A 252 81.34 19.83 -90.36
CA SER A 252 79.91 20.03 -90.13
C SER A 252 78.99 19.00 -90.77
N GLN A 253 79.47 18.18 -91.72
CA GLN A 253 78.60 17.22 -92.41
C GLN A 253 78.60 15.82 -91.76
N HIS A 254 79.71 15.37 -91.15
CA HIS A 254 79.70 14.12 -90.37
C HIS A 254 79.17 14.33 -88.95
N GLN A 255 79.45 15.48 -88.34
CA GLN A 255 78.76 15.89 -87.11
C GLN A 255 77.28 16.19 -87.35
N ALA A 256 76.87 16.75 -88.50
CA ALA A 256 75.43 16.88 -88.79
C ALA A 256 74.73 15.52 -88.95
N VAL A 257 75.39 14.51 -89.53
CA VAL A 257 74.79 13.16 -89.64
C VAL A 257 74.72 12.48 -88.27
N THR A 258 75.75 12.53 -87.43
CA THR A 258 75.68 11.98 -86.06
C THR A 258 74.77 12.78 -85.14
N VAL A 259 74.65 14.10 -85.33
CA VAL A 259 73.67 14.96 -84.65
C VAL A 259 72.26 14.68 -85.16
N LEU A 260 72.05 14.44 -86.46
CA LEU A 260 70.75 14.01 -87.00
C LEU A 260 70.38 12.59 -86.55
N GLU A 261 71.35 11.68 -86.42
CA GLU A 261 71.14 10.34 -85.84
C GLU A 261 70.83 10.43 -84.34
N GLN A 262 71.56 11.27 -83.59
CA GLN A 262 71.26 11.56 -82.19
C GLN A 262 69.90 12.25 -82.02
N GLN A 263 69.55 13.18 -82.91
CA GLN A 263 68.23 13.81 -82.95
C GLN A 263 67.15 12.80 -83.32
N LEU A 264 67.41 11.85 -84.23
CA LEU A 264 66.46 10.78 -84.55
C LEU A 264 66.30 9.81 -83.38
N THR A 265 67.36 9.48 -82.64
CA THR A 265 67.24 8.68 -81.41
C THR A 265 66.53 9.45 -80.31
N GLN A 266 66.80 10.74 -80.16
CA GLN A 266 66.14 11.61 -79.20
C GLN A 266 64.66 11.83 -79.56
N MET A 267 64.32 11.95 -80.84
CA MET A 267 62.94 12.00 -81.33
C MET A 267 62.22 10.66 -81.13
N ARG A 268 62.92 9.53 -81.29
CA ARG A 268 62.35 8.21 -80.95
C ARG A 268 62.13 8.04 -79.45
N GLU A 269 63.03 8.51 -78.62
CA GLU A 269 62.89 8.48 -77.16
C GLU A 269 61.77 9.41 -76.68
N THR A 270 61.69 10.64 -77.22
CA THR A 270 60.58 11.56 -76.91
C THR A 270 59.25 11.02 -77.42
N LEU A 271 59.19 10.42 -78.61
CA LEU A 271 57.99 9.72 -79.07
C LEU A 271 57.61 8.55 -78.16
N LYS A 272 58.59 7.82 -77.62
CA LYS A 272 58.35 6.74 -76.66
C LYS A 272 57.84 7.28 -75.33
N LEU A 273 58.39 8.40 -74.84
CA LEU A 273 57.91 9.10 -73.64
C LEU A 273 56.48 9.62 -73.85
N VAL A 274 56.21 10.31 -74.96
CA VAL A 274 54.87 10.80 -75.31
C VAL A 274 53.89 9.64 -75.48
N ASN A 275 54.31 8.49 -76.03
CA ASN A 275 53.45 7.32 -76.12
C ASN A 275 53.17 6.72 -74.73
N ASN A 276 54.16 6.69 -73.84
CA ASN A 276 53.95 6.25 -72.46
C ASN A 276 53.03 7.22 -71.69
N GLU A 277 53.19 8.53 -71.87
CA GLU A 277 52.32 9.55 -71.28
C GLU A 277 50.88 9.44 -71.83
N LYS A 278 50.73 9.17 -73.12
CA LYS A 278 49.42 8.89 -73.74
C LYS A 278 48.81 7.60 -73.16
N ASP A 279 49.58 6.54 -72.98
CA ASP A 279 49.10 5.28 -72.40
C ASP A 279 48.77 5.43 -70.91
N GLU A 280 49.48 6.28 -70.19
CA GLU A 280 49.19 6.64 -68.80
C GLU A 280 47.94 7.51 -68.70
N ALA A 281 47.80 8.53 -69.55
CA ALA A 281 46.59 9.36 -69.64
C ALA A 281 45.37 8.51 -70.02
N ASN A 282 45.51 7.59 -70.99
CA ASN A 282 44.44 6.65 -71.34
C ASN A 282 44.06 5.75 -70.17
N ARG A 283 45.02 5.27 -69.37
CA ARG A 283 44.74 4.49 -68.15
C ARG A 283 44.01 5.34 -67.11
N GLN A 284 44.40 6.60 -66.92
CA GLN A 284 43.72 7.52 -66.03
C GLN A 284 42.28 7.81 -66.50
N TYR A 285 42.07 8.05 -67.80
CA TYR A 285 40.73 8.20 -68.37
C TYR A 285 39.89 6.94 -68.22
N GLN A 286 40.45 5.75 -68.47
CA GLN A 286 39.73 4.49 -68.25
C GLN A 286 39.35 4.28 -66.78
N ASN A 287 40.24 4.63 -65.84
CA ASN A 287 39.94 4.55 -64.42
C ASN A 287 38.87 5.55 -64.00
N TYR A 288 38.92 6.77 -64.53
CA TYR A 288 37.90 7.79 -64.28
C TYR A 288 36.53 7.38 -64.83
N VAL A 289 36.48 6.83 -66.06
CA VAL A 289 35.25 6.29 -66.65
C VAL A 289 34.71 5.13 -65.80
N ARG A 290 35.57 4.19 -65.37
CA ARG A 290 35.14 3.11 -64.47
C ARG A 290 34.61 3.62 -63.13
N GLN A 291 35.21 4.67 -62.58
CA GLN A 291 34.74 5.28 -61.33
C GLN A 291 33.38 5.95 -61.53
N LEU A 292 33.17 6.66 -62.64
CA LEU A 292 31.88 7.22 -63.01
C LEU A 292 30.82 6.14 -63.24
N ASP A 293 31.15 5.06 -63.95
CA ASP A 293 30.26 3.92 -64.17
C ASP A 293 29.87 3.27 -62.83
N ALA A 294 30.81 3.14 -61.90
CA ALA A 294 30.55 2.62 -60.56
C ALA A 294 29.64 3.55 -59.74
N GLN A 295 29.84 4.87 -59.82
CA GLN A 295 28.96 5.86 -59.18
C GLN A 295 27.56 5.83 -59.80
N GLN A 296 27.47 5.72 -61.13
CA GLN A 296 26.19 5.60 -61.84
C GLN A 296 25.45 4.32 -61.44
N ALA A 297 26.16 3.20 -61.29
CA ALA A 297 25.57 1.95 -60.81
C ALA A 297 25.07 2.06 -59.36
N LYS A 298 25.84 2.72 -58.48
CA LYS A 298 25.40 2.99 -57.08
C LYS A 298 24.13 3.83 -57.05
N LEU A 299 24.09 4.94 -57.78
CA LEU A 299 22.91 5.80 -57.88
C LEU A 299 21.70 5.06 -58.46
N LEU A 300 21.90 4.21 -59.47
CA LEU A 300 20.83 3.37 -60.02
C LEU A 300 20.27 2.39 -58.99
N ASN A 301 21.13 1.76 -58.19
CA ASN A 301 20.71 0.86 -57.12
C ASN A 301 19.97 1.60 -56.00
N GLU A 302 20.43 2.78 -55.59
CA GLU A 302 19.73 3.63 -54.62
C GLU A 302 18.35 4.05 -55.13
N LEU A 303 18.25 4.39 -56.42
CA LEU A 303 16.98 4.77 -57.06
C LEU A 303 16.03 3.55 -57.16
N GLU A 304 16.55 2.36 -57.47
CA GLU A 304 15.76 1.13 -57.47
C GLU A 304 15.28 0.75 -56.05
N ASN A 305 16.15 0.88 -55.05
CA ASN A 305 15.79 0.64 -53.64
C ASN A 305 14.75 1.65 -53.15
N GLY A 306 14.91 2.93 -53.51
CA GLY A 306 13.91 3.96 -53.25
C GLY A 306 12.55 3.61 -53.87
N LYS A 307 12.53 3.18 -55.14
CA LYS A 307 11.30 2.72 -55.82
C LYS A 307 10.65 1.52 -55.12
N LYS A 308 11.44 0.55 -54.64
CA LYS A 308 10.92 -0.59 -53.87
C LYS A 308 10.26 -0.13 -52.57
N ILE A 309 10.94 0.72 -51.80
CA ILE A 309 10.38 1.28 -50.56
C ILE A 309 9.08 2.05 -50.84
N THR A 310 9.05 2.89 -51.89
CA THR A 310 7.83 3.62 -52.27
C THR A 310 6.70 2.65 -52.64
N SER A 311 6.98 1.62 -53.45
CA SER A 311 5.99 0.59 -53.79
C SER A 311 5.47 -0.16 -52.56
N ASP A 312 6.34 -0.50 -51.61
CA ASP A 312 5.95 -1.18 -50.37
C ASP A 312 5.08 -0.28 -49.48
N LEU A 313 5.42 1.00 -49.38
CA LEU A 313 4.61 2.00 -48.68
C LEU A 313 3.24 2.20 -49.35
N GLU A 314 3.19 2.30 -50.68
CA GLU A 314 1.93 2.38 -51.43
C GLU A 314 1.05 1.14 -51.21
N ASN A 315 1.65 -0.06 -51.17
CA ASN A 315 0.92 -1.30 -50.89
C ASN A 315 0.38 -1.36 -49.46
N ARG A 316 1.17 -0.86 -48.50
CA ARG A 316 0.74 -0.74 -47.10
C ARG A 316 -0.40 0.27 -46.95
N GLU A 317 -0.31 1.41 -47.62
CA GLU A 317 -1.36 2.44 -47.63
C GLU A 317 -2.65 1.89 -48.25
N LYS A 318 -2.57 1.21 -49.40
CA LYS A 318 -3.74 0.52 -50.01
C LYS A 318 -4.38 -0.47 -49.05
N SER A 319 -3.57 -1.22 -48.29
CA SER A 319 -4.07 -2.18 -47.29
C SER A 319 -4.79 -1.48 -46.13
N TYR A 320 -4.28 -0.32 -45.68
CA TYR A 320 -4.95 0.49 -44.67
C TYR A 320 -6.24 1.11 -45.17
N ILE A 321 -6.25 1.65 -46.39
CA ILE A 321 -7.46 2.19 -47.01
C ILE A 321 -8.52 1.10 -47.14
N GLN A 322 -8.14 -0.12 -47.56
CA GLN A 322 -9.06 -1.26 -47.62
C GLN A 322 -9.65 -1.58 -46.24
N ARG A 323 -8.82 -1.65 -45.20
CA ARG A 323 -9.28 -1.91 -43.82
C ARG A 323 -10.20 -0.81 -43.29
N LEU A 324 -9.90 0.46 -43.60
CA LEU A 324 -10.76 1.58 -43.24
C LEU A 324 -12.10 1.50 -43.97
N SER A 325 -12.11 1.18 -45.27
CA SER A 325 -13.34 0.95 -46.03
C SER A 325 -14.18 -0.19 -45.44
N ASP A 326 -13.55 -1.29 -45.03
CA ASP A 326 -14.27 -2.41 -44.40
C ASP A 326 -14.87 -2.01 -43.04
N LEU A 327 -14.15 -1.22 -42.24
CA LEU A 327 -14.64 -0.69 -40.96
C LEU A 327 -15.77 0.34 -41.15
N GLU A 328 -15.67 1.19 -42.16
CA GLU A 328 -16.72 2.15 -42.51
C GLU A 328 -18.00 1.42 -42.96
N GLN A 329 -17.88 0.36 -43.76
CA GLN A 329 -19.03 -0.48 -44.13
C GLN A 329 -19.65 -1.17 -42.91
N GLN A 330 -18.85 -1.67 -41.96
CA GLN A 330 -19.35 -2.25 -40.71
C GLN A 330 -20.08 -1.20 -39.86
N LEU A 331 -19.51 -0.01 -39.73
CA LEU A 331 -20.13 1.10 -38.98
C LEU A 331 -21.45 1.52 -39.63
N GLN A 332 -21.50 1.58 -40.96
CA GLN A 332 -22.71 1.93 -41.70
C GLN A 332 -23.78 0.84 -41.54
N HIS A 333 -23.39 -0.44 -41.57
CA HIS A 333 -24.31 -1.55 -41.32
C HIS A 333 -24.89 -1.54 -39.90
N GLU A 334 -24.08 -1.21 -38.88
CA GLU A 334 -24.54 -1.08 -37.50
C GLU A 334 -25.39 0.18 -37.29
N LYS A 335 -25.13 1.27 -38.02
CA LYS A 335 -26.01 2.44 -38.06
C LYS A 335 -27.36 2.13 -38.69
N GLU A 336 -27.38 1.42 -39.82
CA GLU A 336 -28.61 1.00 -40.49
C GLU A 336 -29.41 -0.01 -39.64
N LYS A 337 -28.74 -0.91 -38.90
CA LYS A 337 -29.40 -1.74 -37.87
C LYS A 337 -30.00 -0.93 -36.74
N ASN A 338 -29.29 0.10 -36.26
CA ASN A 338 -29.79 0.99 -35.22
C ASN A 338 -30.93 1.90 -35.70
N GLU A 339 -30.93 2.33 -36.97
CA GLU A 339 -32.05 3.06 -37.59
C GLU A 339 -33.25 2.15 -37.90
N ALA A 340 -33.02 0.85 -38.16
CA ALA A 340 -34.09 -0.14 -38.35
C ALA A 340 -34.79 -0.55 -37.04
N LEU A 341 -34.24 -0.21 -35.87
CA LEU A 341 -34.86 -0.38 -34.56
C LEU A 341 -35.70 0.86 -34.19
N VAL A 342 -36.89 0.96 -34.79
CA VAL A 342 -37.97 1.80 -34.25
C VAL A 342 -38.49 1.13 -32.97
N PRO A 343 -38.20 1.67 -31.75
CA PRO A 343 -39.26 2.24 -30.94
C PRO A 343 -38.77 3.38 -29.99
N LEU A 344 -38.40 4.54 -30.54
CA LEU A 344 -38.13 5.74 -29.72
C LEU A 344 -39.41 6.52 -29.33
N ARG A 345 -40.59 6.11 -29.81
CA ARG A 345 -41.88 6.73 -29.44
C ARG A 345 -42.53 6.09 -28.22
N GLU A 346 -42.58 4.76 -28.13
CA GLU A 346 -43.23 4.05 -27.02
C GLU A 346 -42.53 4.35 -25.68
N HIS A 347 -41.20 4.41 -25.67
CA HIS A 347 -40.45 4.70 -24.46
C HIS A 347 -40.67 6.14 -23.93
N ASN A 348 -41.01 7.09 -24.82
CA ASN A 348 -41.28 8.47 -24.42
C ASN A 348 -42.69 8.60 -23.80
N ASP A 349 -43.66 7.84 -24.30
CA ASP A 349 -45.02 7.83 -23.74
C ASP A 349 -45.05 7.15 -22.36
N ASP A 350 -44.27 6.08 -22.16
CA ASP A 350 -44.13 5.43 -20.86
C ASP A 350 -43.44 6.32 -19.82
N VAL A 351 -42.41 7.07 -20.22
CA VAL A 351 -41.73 8.04 -19.35
C VAL A 351 -42.68 9.18 -18.96
N ASN A 352 -43.52 9.64 -19.89
CA ASN A 352 -44.51 10.67 -19.61
C ASN A 352 -45.64 10.18 -18.69
N ASN A 353 -46.10 8.93 -18.87
CA ASN A 353 -47.08 8.30 -17.98
C ASN A 353 -46.52 8.09 -16.57
N LEU A 354 -45.25 7.65 -16.46
CA LEU A 354 -44.58 7.49 -15.17
C LEU A 354 -44.40 8.83 -14.45
N LYS A 355 -44.04 9.91 -15.16
CA LYS A 355 -43.96 11.25 -14.56
C LYS A 355 -45.30 11.72 -14.01
N LYS A 356 -46.38 11.52 -14.76
CA LYS A 356 -47.73 11.89 -14.32
C LYS A 356 -48.16 11.09 -13.08
N ASN A 357 -47.85 9.80 -13.02
CA ASN A 357 -48.13 8.97 -11.85
C ASN A 357 -47.34 9.43 -10.61
N ILE A 358 -46.08 9.85 -10.78
CA ILE A 358 -45.27 10.40 -9.68
C ILE A 358 -45.87 11.72 -9.16
N GLU A 359 -46.31 12.62 -10.05
CA GLU A 359 -46.97 13.87 -9.66
C GLU A 359 -48.30 13.62 -8.92
N GLU A 360 -49.10 12.66 -9.37
CA GLU A 360 -50.36 12.28 -8.71
C GLU A 360 -50.12 11.65 -7.32
N LEU A 361 -49.12 10.77 -7.18
CA LEU A 361 -48.75 10.16 -5.90
C LEU A 361 -48.20 11.20 -4.92
N THR A 362 -47.40 12.15 -5.40
CA THR A 362 -46.87 13.24 -4.58
C THR A 362 -48.01 14.13 -4.06
N SER A 363 -48.96 14.47 -4.93
CA SER A 363 -50.16 15.23 -4.58
C SER A 363 -51.07 14.50 -3.58
N GLN A 364 -51.08 13.16 -3.60
CA GLN A 364 -51.80 12.35 -2.60
C GLN A 364 -51.06 12.33 -1.25
N GLN A 365 -49.73 12.23 -1.27
CA GLN A 365 -48.90 12.26 -0.07
C GLN A 365 -49.06 13.59 0.68
N GLU A 366 -49.07 14.72 -0.04
CA GLU A 366 -49.31 16.05 0.56
C GLU A 366 -50.70 16.15 1.22
N ARG A 367 -51.75 15.61 0.57
CA ARG A 367 -53.11 15.57 1.12
C ARG A 367 -53.21 14.73 2.38
N LEU A 368 -52.57 13.56 2.39
CA LEU A 368 -52.52 12.70 3.58
C LEU A 368 -51.75 13.37 4.72
N HIS A 369 -50.65 14.06 4.42
CA HIS A 369 -49.89 14.81 5.40
C HIS A 369 -50.70 15.96 6.02
N ALA A 370 -51.45 16.70 5.20
CA ALA A 370 -52.36 17.75 5.70
C ALA A 370 -53.45 17.17 6.62
N THR A 371 -54.03 16.02 6.23
CA THR A 371 -55.05 15.35 7.03
C THR A 371 -54.47 14.82 8.35
N LEU A 372 -53.26 14.24 8.33
CA LEU A 372 -52.57 13.79 9.54
C LEU A 372 -52.29 14.95 10.48
N SER A 373 -51.79 16.07 9.96
CA SER A 373 -51.57 17.28 10.76
C SER A 373 -52.87 17.80 11.41
N GLU A 374 -53.99 17.77 10.69
CA GLU A 374 -55.30 18.11 11.27
C GLU A 374 -55.70 17.14 12.37
N LYS A 375 -55.49 15.82 12.18
CA LYS A 375 -55.75 14.82 13.22
C LYS A 375 -54.85 14.98 14.43
N ASP A 376 -53.59 15.32 14.26
CA ASP A 376 -52.67 15.59 15.36
C ASP A 376 -53.14 16.80 16.18
N THR A 377 -53.61 17.88 15.54
CA THR A 377 -54.21 19.01 16.26
C THR A 377 -55.50 18.64 16.99
N GLN A 378 -56.34 17.78 16.41
CA GLN A 378 -57.55 17.27 17.08
C GLN A 378 -57.19 16.40 18.30
N ILE A 379 -56.17 15.55 18.18
CA ILE A 379 -55.66 14.73 19.29
C ILE A 379 -55.12 15.64 20.39
N GLU A 380 -54.38 16.69 20.06
CA GLU A 380 -53.85 17.64 21.05
C GLU A 380 -54.98 18.36 21.80
N MET A 381 -56.02 18.83 21.09
CA MET A 381 -57.21 19.43 21.72
C MET A 381 -57.95 18.46 22.64
N LEU A 382 -58.21 17.23 22.18
CA LEU A 382 -58.86 16.20 22.99
C LEU A 382 -58.00 15.80 24.20
N THR A 383 -56.67 15.78 24.04
CA THR A 383 -55.74 15.49 25.13
C THR A 383 -55.81 16.58 26.19
N ASN A 384 -55.89 17.85 25.77
CA ASN A 384 -56.07 18.99 26.67
C ASN A 384 -57.45 18.94 27.36
N GLU A 385 -58.52 18.62 26.66
CA GLU A 385 -59.87 18.46 27.23
C GLU A 385 -59.93 17.30 28.23
N VAL A 386 -59.31 16.16 27.92
CA VAL A 386 -59.18 15.02 28.85
C VAL A 386 -58.36 15.42 30.07
N GLN A 387 -57.31 16.23 29.91
CA GLN A 387 -56.51 16.75 31.02
C GLN A 387 -57.32 17.68 31.92
N GLU A 388 -58.14 18.58 31.36
CA GLU A 388 -59.05 19.45 32.10
C GLU A 388 -60.18 18.67 32.81
N LEU A 389 -60.73 17.64 32.17
CA LEU A 389 -61.72 16.74 32.78
C LEU A 389 -61.13 15.88 33.89
N ARG A 390 -59.85 15.50 33.76
CA ARG A 390 -59.11 14.75 34.79
C ARG A 390 -58.80 15.63 36.01
N ASN A 391 -58.62 16.95 35.81
CA ASN A 391 -58.46 17.92 36.90
C ASN A 391 -59.78 18.25 37.63
N THR A 392 -60.94 18.02 37.01
CA THR A 392 -62.27 18.36 37.58
C THR A 392 -63.01 17.17 38.22
N LYS A 393 -62.59 15.91 37.96
CA LYS A 393 -63.16 14.72 38.61
C LYS A 393 -62.39 14.33 39.87
N GLY A 394 -62.91 14.77 41.00
CA GLY A 394 -62.48 14.38 42.34
C GLY A 394 -62.57 12.87 42.58
N ASN A 395 -61.41 12.28 42.86
CA ASN A 395 -61.16 11.15 43.75
C ASN A 395 -59.71 11.33 44.25
N GLU A 396 -59.50 12.32 45.12
CA GLU A 396 -58.19 12.90 45.48
C GLU A 396 -57.18 11.92 46.09
N VAL A 397 -57.57 10.71 46.52
CA VAL A 397 -56.64 9.80 47.20
C VAL A 397 -56.18 8.64 46.30
N ASP A 398 -57.07 8.06 45.49
CA ASP A 398 -56.69 6.96 44.60
C ASP A 398 -56.27 7.45 43.21
N ALA A 399 -56.83 8.56 42.72
CA ALA A 399 -56.35 9.21 41.50
C ALA A 399 -54.98 9.86 41.72
N ALA A 400 -54.72 10.46 42.87
CA ALA A 400 -53.40 11.02 43.17
C ALA A 400 -52.33 9.94 43.31
N LYS A 401 -52.63 8.79 43.95
CA LYS A 401 -51.70 7.65 44.02
C LYS A 401 -51.46 7.01 42.65
N LEU A 402 -52.50 6.87 41.82
CA LEU A 402 -52.36 6.35 40.46
C LEU A 402 -51.61 7.33 39.56
N VAL A 403 -51.87 8.64 39.67
CA VAL A 403 -51.14 9.69 38.93
C VAL A 403 -49.69 9.73 39.38
N GLN A 404 -49.40 9.62 40.68
CA GLN A 404 -48.04 9.54 41.20
C GLN A 404 -47.32 8.27 40.74
N ALA A 405 -48.01 7.12 40.72
CA ALA A 405 -47.47 5.87 40.18
C ALA A 405 -47.19 5.99 38.68
N LEU A 406 -48.14 6.51 37.89
CA LEU A 406 -47.98 6.73 36.45
C LEU A 406 -46.94 7.80 36.12
N GLU A 407 -46.79 8.85 36.93
CA GLU A 407 -45.70 9.82 36.79
C GLU A 407 -44.36 9.19 37.14
N SER A 408 -44.29 8.34 38.17
CA SER A 408 -43.06 7.61 38.49
C SER A 408 -42.68 6.60 37.41
N GLU A 409 -43.64 5.89 36.82
CA GLU A 409 -43.41 4.96 35.71
C GLU A 409 -43.08 5.71 34.41
N LYS A 410 -43.73 6.84 34.14
CA LYS A 410 -43.39 7.73 33.02
C LYS A 410 -41.99 8.29 33.17
N LEU A 411 -41.58 8.70 34.38
CA LEU A 411 -40.21 9.14 34.67
C LEU A 411 -39.22 7.98 34.57
N GLY A 412 -39.57 6.77 35.00
CA GLY A 412 -38.77 5.56 34.83
C GLY A 412 -38.57 5.19 33.37
N ALA A 413 -39.65 5.17 32.57
CA ALA A 413 -39.62 4.93 31.14
C ALA A 413 -38.88 6.04 30.39
N SER A 414 -39.08 7.32 30.75
CA SER A 414 -38.36 8.45 30.16
C SER A 414 -36.87 8.39 30.48
N ARG A 415 -36.48 7.97 31.69
CA ARG A 415 -35.07 7.73 32.05
C ARG A 415 -34.48 6.56 31.27
N ALA A 416 -35.21 5.46 31.12
CA ALA A 416 -34.78 4.30 30.33
C ALA A 416 -34.65 4.63 28.83
N VAL A 417 -35.58 5.39 28.26
CA VAL A 417 -35.53 5.86 26.87
C VAL A 417 -34.37 6.83 26.67
N SER A 418 -34.16 7.77 27.60
CA SER A 418 -33.01 8.68 27.56
C SER A 418 -31.68 7.91 27.64
N GLN A 419 -31.60 6.88 28.49
CA GLN A 419 -30.42 6.02 28.58
C GLN A 419 -30.20 5.23 27.29
N ASN A 420 -31.25 4.65 26.70
CA ASN A 420 -31.15 3.95 25.42
C ASN A 420 -30.77 4.89 24.27
N GLN A 421 -31.27 6.12 24.27
CA GLN A 421 -30.89 7.13 23.29
C GLN A 421 -29.43 7.52 23.44
N GLN A 422 -28.95 7.69 24.67
CA GLN A 422 -27.54 7.97 24.95
C GLN A 422 -26.63 6.79 24.57
N LEU A 423 -27.05 5.55 24.85
CA LEU A 423 -26.32 4.34 24.44
C LEU A 423 -26.28 4.20 22.91
N LYS A 424 -27.39 4.47 22.21
CA LYS A 424 -27.42 4.50 20.75
C LYS A 424 -26.50 5.58 20.20
N GLN A 425 -26.51 6.77 20.80
CA GLN A 425 -25.63 7.86 20.39
C GLN A 425 -24.15 7.48 20.57
N GLN A 426 -23.80 6.91 21.73
CA GLN A 426 -22.45 6.38 21.99
C GLN A 426 -22.06 5.27 21.00
N LEU A 427 -23.00 4.38 20.63
CA LEU A 427 -22.76 3.34 19.64
C LEU A 427 -22.49 3.95 18.25
N THR A 428 -23.31 4.92 17.82
CA THR A 428 -23.13 5.60 16.54
C THR A 428 -21.84 6.43 16.50
N GLU A 429 -21.46 7.06 17.61
CA GLU A 429 -20.18 7.78 17.72
C GLU A 429 -19.00 6.81 17.63
N MET A 430 -19.10 5.63 18.27
CA MET A 430 -18.09 4.58 18.16
C MET A 430 -18.01 3.99 16.75
N GLU A 431 -19.15 3.73 16.10
CA GLU A 431 -19.21 3.26 14.71
C GLU A 431 -18.59 4.28 13.74
N ASN A 432 -18.94 5.57 13.88
CA ASN A 432 -18.36 6.63 13.07
C ASN A 432 -16.86 6.78 13.33
N ALA A 433 -16.42 6.68 14.59
CA ALA A 433 -15.00 6.68 14.94
C ALA A 433 -14.27 5.46 14.34
N PHE A 434 -14.91 4.30 14.29
CA PHE A 434 -14.35 3.10 13.67
C PHE A 434 -14.23 3.25 12.15
N VAL A 435 -15.25 3.75 11.48
CA VAL A 435 -15.21 3.99 10.02
C VAL A 435 -14.14 5.03 9.68
N THR A 436 -14.08 6.13 10.42
CA THR A 436 -13.03 7.17 10.19
C THR A 436 -11.64 6.63 10.49
N LEU A 437 -11.44 5.85 11.55
CA LEU A 437 -10.16 5.20 11.84
C LEU A 437 -9.78 4.15 10.76
N SER A 438 -10.75 3.40 10.26
CA SER A 438 -10.54 2.42 9.20
C SER A 438 -10.14 3.09 7.89
N ASN A 439 -10.83 4.18 7.52
CA ASN A 439 -10.52 4.94 6.31
C ASN A 439 -9.15 5.60 6.41
N THR A 440 -8.84 6.26 7.53
CA THR A 440 -7.51 6.87 7.75
C THR A 440 -6.40 5.82 7.80
N LYS A 441 -6.66 4.62 8.35
CA LYS A 441 -5.71 3.49 8.28
C LYS A 441 -5.48 3.06 6.84
N LEU A 442 -6.53 2.97 6.02
CA LEU A 442 -6.42 2.64 4.60
C LEU A 442 -5.58 3.69 3.88
N ASP A 443 -5.89 4.98 4.04
CA ASP A 443 -5.14 6.09 3.44
C ASP A 443 -3.66 6.07 3.84
N LEU A 444 -3.36 5.85 5.13
CA LEU A 444 -1.99 5.73 5.62
C LEU A 444 -1.28 4.51 5.02
N THR A 445 -1.97 3.39 4.82
CA THR A 445 -1.37 2.21 4.17
C THR A 445 -1.11 2.44 2.69
N GLU A 446 -1.99 3.17 1.98
CA GLU A 446 -1.77 3.55 0.58
C GLU A 446 -0.60 4.52 0.44
N GLN A 447 -0.54 5.55 1.30
CA GLN A 447 0.59 6.48 1.35
C GLN A 447 1.90 5.75 1.65
N LEU A 448 1.92 4.82 2.62
CA LEU A 448 3.09 4.01 2.93
C LEU A 448 3.53 3.14 1.75
N GLN A 449 2.59 2.56 0.99
CA GLN A 449 2.90 1.79 -0.21
C GLN A 449 3.45 2.70 -1.33
N ALA A 450 2.89 3.88 -1.51
CA ALA A 450 3.37 4.89 -2.44
C ALA A 450 4.80 5.34 -2.10
N GLU A 451 5.07 5.66 -0.84
CA GLU A 451 6.42 6.00 -0.36
C GLU A 451 7.41 4.84 -0.54
N ARG A 452 7.00 3.59 -0.31
CA ARG A 452 7.84 2.42 -0.62
C ARG A 452 8.12 2.26 -2.11
N ASN A 453 7.15 2.56 -2.98
CA ASN A 453 7.35 2.54 -4.43
C ASN A 453 8.33 3.64 -4.85
N ILE A 454 8.19 4.84 -4.29
CA ILE A 454 9.09 5.98 -4.51
C ILE A 454 10.50 5.63 -4.01
N GLY A 455 10.62 5.07 -2.81
CA GLY A 455 11.88 4.59 -2.24
C GLY A 455 12.56 3.54 -3.13
N ARG A 456 11.81 2.58 -3.69
CA ARG A 456 12.35 1.61 -4.67
C ARG A 456 12.87 2.30 -5.94
N LYS A 457 12.14 3.29 -6.48
CA LYS A 457 12.58 4.06 -7.66
C LYS A 457 13.82 4.90 -7.38
N LEU A 458 13.88 5.57 -6.23
CA LEU A 458 15.05 6.32 -5.77
C LEU A 458 16.26 5.40 -5.57
N ASN A 459 16.07 4.23 -4.97
CA ASN A 459 17.14 3.26 -4.80
C ASN A 459 17.65 2.72 -6.15
N ALA A 460 16.76 2.48 -7.12
CA ALA A 460 17.17 2.11 -8.47
C ALA A 460 17.96 3.23 -9.16
N ARG A 461 17.54 4.49 -9.01
CA ARG A 461 18.31 5.64 -9.53
C ARG A 461 19.66 5.80 -8.83
N LEU A 462 19.71 5.61 -7.51
CA LEU A 462 20.96 5.64 -6.75
C LEU A 462 21.93 4.57 -7.25
N ASN A 463 21.46 3.33 -7.43
CA ASN A 463 22.28 2.26 -7.99
C ASN A 463 22.80 2.60 -9.40
N ILE A 464 21.97 3.22 -10.26
CA ILE A 464 22.43 3.66 -11.59
C ILE A 464 23.55 4.69 -11.45
N VAL A 465 23.35 5.73 -10.63
CA VAL A 465 24.35 6.77 -10.40
C VAL A 465 25.63 6.20 -9.80
N GLU A 466 25.53 5.26 -8.85
CA GLU A 466 26.69 4.56 -8.27
C GLU A 466 27.46 3.78 -9.35
N THR A 467 26.76 3.04 -10.22
CA THR A 467 27.41 2.32 -11.33
C THR A 467 28.05 3.27 -12.35
N GLU A 468 27.44 4.42 -12.63
CA GLU A 468 28.03 5.46 -13.47
C GLU A 468 29.29 6.06 -12.83
N MET A 469 29.26 6.30 -11.52
CA MET A 469 30.40 6.79 -10.74
C MET A 469 31.57 5.80 -10.77
N ASP A 470 31.29 4.51 -10.62
CA ASP A 470 32.31 3.46 -10.70
C ASP A 470 32.87 3.31 -12.12
N ASN A 471 32.03 3.37 -13.15
CA ASN A 471 32.48 3.40 -14.55
C ASN A 471 33.36 4.62 -14.84
N LEU A 472 33.04 5.80 -14.30
CA LEU A 472 33.85 7.00 -14.45
C LEU A 472 35.18 6.89 -13.71
N LYS A 473 35.21 6.29 -12.50
CA LYS A 473 36.45 5.99 -11.78
C LYS A 473 37.33 5.01 -12.55
N GLU A 474 36.76 4.00 -13.17
CA GLU A 474 37.51 3.04 -13.99
C GLU A 474 38.13 3.72 -15.22
N LYS A 475 37.33 4.51 -15.95
CA LYS A 475 37.84 5.33 -17.06
C LYS A 475 38.92 6.33 -16.63
N LEU A 476 38.79 6.93 -15.45
CA LEU A 476 39.82 7.83 -14.90
C LEU A 476 41.12 7.06 -14.67
N LYS A 477 41.05 5.88 -14.03
CA LYS A 477 42.22 5.02 -13.81
C LYS A 477 42.88 4.60 -15.12
N GLU A 478 42.12 4.24 -16.14
CA GLU A 478 42.64 3.92 -17.48
C GLU A 478 43.37 5.11 -18.12
N LYS A 479 42.83 6.33 -17.95
CA LYS A 479 43.47 7.55 -18.44
C LYS A 479 44.74 7.88 -17.66
N GLU A 480 44.74 7.69 -16.35
CA GLU A 480 45.93 7.84 -15.51
C GLU A 480 47.04 6.85 -15.92
N THR A 481 46.70 5.58 -16.17
CA THR A 481 47.68 4.59 -16.64
C THR A 481 48.24 4.95 -18.02
N CYS A 482 47.39 5.41 -18.94
CA CYS A 482 47.82 5.85 -20.26
C CYS A 482 48.73 7.10 -20.19
N LEU A 483 48.45 8.04 -19.27
CA LEU A 483 49.31 9.19 -19.02
C LEU A 483 50.69 8.78 -18.51
N ILE A 484 50.75 7.83 -17.57
CA ILE A 484 52.01 7.30 -17.04
C ILE A 484 52.81 6.61 -18.15
N GLU A 485 52.16 5.84 -19.02
CA GLU A 485 52.80 5.21 -20.18
C GLU A 485 53.37 6.24 -21.16
N LEU A 486 52.60 7.29 -21.47
CA LEU A 486 53.05 8.37 -22.34
C LEU A 486 54.22 9.14 -21.73
N GLU A 487 54.21 9.38 -20.42
CA GLU A 487 55.32 10.03 -19.71
C GLU A 487 56.59 9.17 -19.75
N LYS A 488 56.44 7.85 -19.60
CA LYS A 488 57.54 6.89 -19.75
C LYS A 488 58.10 6.88 -21.17
N GLU A 489 57.24 6.91 -22.20
CA GLU A 489 57.66 6.99 -23.59
C GLU A 489 58.39 8.30 -23.89
N LYS A 490 57.90 9.44 -23.38
CA LYS A 490 58.60 10.73 -23.47
C LYS A 490 59.98 10.68 -22.85
N LEU A 491 60.12 10.06 -21.67
CA LEU A 491 61.41 9.91 -21.01
C LEU A 491 62.38 9.04 -21.85
N GLN A 492 61.88 7.94 -22.42
CA GLN A 492 62.67 7.09 -23.32
C GLN A 492 63.10 7.85 -24.58
N ASN A 493 62.20 8.61 -25.20
CA ASN A 493 62.51 9.43 -26.37
C ASN A 493 63.53 10.54 -26.05
N ALA A 494 63.44 11.17 -24.87
CA ALA A 494 64.44 12.12 -24.40
C ALA A 494 65.82 11.46 -24.26
N GLN A 495 65.89 10.28 -23.65
CA GLN A 495 67.14 9.51 -23.53
C GLN A 495 67.76 9.16 -24.89
N ILE A 496 66.94 8.73 -25.85
CA ILE A 496 67.41 8.43 -27.22
C ILE A 496 67.91 9.71 -27.91
N THR A 497 67.21 10.83 -27.72
CA THR A 497 67.60 12.13 -28.29
C THR A 497 68.96 12.58 -27.74
N ASP A 498 69.17 12.47 -26.43
CA ASP A 498 70.46 12.80 -25.80
C ASP A 498 71.59 11.90 -26.32
N GLN A 499 71.34 10.59 -26.48
CA GLN A 499 72.31 9.68 -27.08
C GLN A 499 72.64 10.06 -28.54
N MET A 500 71.62 10.40 -29.33
CA MET A 500 71.80 10.81 -30.71
C MET A 500 72.61 12.11 -30.82
N GLN A 501 72.33 13.09 -29.95
CA GLN A 501 73.10 14.33 -29.87
C GLN A 501 74.56 14.08 -29.46
N HIS A 502 74.80 13.18 -28.51
CA HIS A 502 76.16 12.77 -28.12
C HIS A 502 76.93 12.18 -29.32
N TYR A 503 76.33 11.24 -30.05
CA TYR A 503 76.96 10.65 -31.24
C TYR A 503 77.17 11.67 -32.36
N GLN A 504 76.23 12.59 -32.55
CA GLN A 504 76.36 13.67 -33.53
C GLN A 504 77.51 14.62 -33.16
N ALA A 505 77.62 15.01 -31.89
CA ALA A 505 78.74 15.80 -31.38
C ALA A 505 80.07 15.06 -31.58
N GLN A 506 80.13 13.76 -31.25
CA GLN A 506 81.34 12.95 -31.46
C GLN A 506 81.73 12.86 -32.94
N SER A 507 80.76 12.72 -33.85
CA SER A 507 80.98 12.75 -35.30
C SER A 507 81.55 14.10 -35.76
N HIS A 508 81.01 15.22 -35.26
CA HIS A 508 81.54 16.55 -35.55
C HIS A 508 82.99 16.72 -35.06
N HIS A 509 83.34 16.22 -33.87
CA HIS A 509 84.72 16.24 -33.38
C HIS A 509 85.64 15.40 -34.27
N ALA A 510 85.22 14.20 -34.67
CA ALA A 510 85.99 13.36 -35.58
C ALA A 510 86.21 14.03 -36.95
N HIS A 511 85.18 14.68 -37.50
CA HIS A 511 85.28 15.43 -38.74
C HIS A 511 86.25 16.61 -38.63
N THR A 512 86.18 17.36 -37.53
CA THR A 512 87.07 18.51 -37.27
C THR A 512 88.52 18.06 -37.16
N LEU A 513 88.79 16.99 -36.39
CA LEU A 513 90.12 16.38 -36.29
C LEU A 513 90.65 15.91 -37.65
N GLN A 514 89.78 15.32 -38.48
CA GLN A 514 90.17 14.89 -39.83
C GLN A 514 90.51 16.09 -40.72
N GLN A 515 89.76 17.19 -40.61
CA GLN A 515 90.03 18.42 -41.34
C GLN A 515 91.33 19.10 -40.88
N GLU A 516 91.59 19.16 -39.57
CA GLU A 516 92.86 19.65 -39.02
C GLU A 516 94.05 18.80 -39.45
N LEU A 517 93.90 17.46 -39.46
CA LEU A 517 94.92 16.55 -39.97
C LEU A 517 95.18 16.79 -41.46
N GLN A 518 94.13 16.97 -42.27
CA GLN A 518 94.27 17.28 -43.69
C GLN A 518 94.99 18.62 -43.91
N ASN A 519 94.63 19.65 -43.15
CA ASN A 519 95.29 20.95 -43.19
C ASN A 519 96.76 20.85 -42.79
N ALA A 520 97.08 20.09 -41.75
CA ALA A 520 98.46 19.83 -41.33
C ALA A 520 99.25 19.06 -42.40
N LEU A 521 98.63 18.10 -43.10
CA LEU A 521 99.26 17.38 -44.21
C LEU A 521 99.56 18.30 -45.39
N VAL A 522 98.61 19.16 -45.77
CA VAL A 522 98.82 20.18 -46.82
C VAL A 522 99.94 21.14 -46.41
N TYR A 523 99.93 21.62 -45.17
CA TYR A 523 100.99 22.49 -44.66
C TYR A 523 102.37 21.81 -44.64
N ILE A 524 102.44 20.52 -44.27
CA ILE A 524 103.68 19.74 -44.35
C ILE A 524 104.14 19.59 -45.81
N GLU A 525 103.22 19.43 -46.75
CA GLU A 525 103.55 19.32 -48.17
C GLU A 525 104.05 20.65 -48.76
N GLU A 526 103.44 21.77 -48.36
CA GLU A 526 103.91 23.12 -48.65
C GLU A 526 105.31 23.37 -48.06
N LEU A 527 105.52 23.05 -46.77
CA LEU A 527 106.84 23.13 -46.13
C LEU A 527 107.86 22.19 -46.77
N LYS A 528 107.45 21.01 -47.28
CA LYS A 528 108.34 20.13 -48.05
C LYS A 528 108.70 20.74 -49.39
N LYS A 529 107.77 21.43 -50.05
CA LYS A 529 108.02 22.15 -51.31
C LYS A 529 108.94 23.34 -51.07
N GLU A 530 108.69 24.11 -50.01
CA GLU A 530 109.55 25.21 -49.58
C GLU A 530 110.93 24.70 -49.16
N ASN A 531 111.02 23.61 -48.40
CA ASN A 531 112.31 22.96 -48.10
C ASN A 531 113.02 22.51 -49.38
N LYS A 532 112.33 21.93 -50.37
CA LYS A 532 112.94 21.59 -51.67
C LYS A 532 113.42 22.83 -52.42
N GLU A 533 112.67 23.94 -52.39
CA GLU A 533 113.08 25.22 -52.97
C GLU A 533 114.26 25.83 -52.22
N LEU A 534 114.29 25.77 -50.89
CA LEU A 534 115.40 26.20 -50.05
C LEU A 534 116.63 25.31 -50.23
N THR A 535 116.45 23.99 -50.41
CA THR A 535 117.54 23.06 -50.71
C THR A 535 118.11 23.38 -52.10
N LYS A 536 117.27 23.66 -53.10
CA LYS A 536 117.71 24.16 -54.41
C LYS A 536 118.41 25.53 -54.33
N LYS A 537 117.93 26.43 -53.48
CA LYS A 537 118.56 27.74 -53.22
C LYS A 537 119.89 27.58 -52.47
N LEU A 538 120.01 26.62 -51.55
CA LEU A 538 121.24 26.25 -50.85
C LEU A 538 122.24 25.54 -51.78
N GLU A 539 121.78 24.72 -52.72
CA GLU A 539 122.58 24.15 -53.81
C GLU A 539 123.05 25.23 -54.81
N MET A 540 122.27 26.31 -54.99
CA MET A 540 122.70 27.49 -55.76
C MET A 540 123.62 28.43 -54.96
N GLN A 541 123.46 28.50 -53.64
CA GLN A 541 124.28 29.32 -52.74
C GLN A 541 125.58 28.64 -52.28
N THR A 542 125.75 27.32 -52.49
CA THR A 542 127.03 26.62 -52.22
C THR A 542 128.09 26.85 -53.30
N GLN A 543 127.83 27.70 -54.29
CA GLN A 543 128.82 28.19 -55.27
C GLN A 543 129.34 29.63 -55.02
N GLU A 544 128.84 30.34 -54.01
CA GLU A 544 129.39 31.64 -53.60
C GLU A 544 129.47 31.71 -52.07
N GLU A 545 130.67 31.43 -51.56
CA GLU A 545 131.02 31.30 -50.15
C GLU A 545 131.23 32.67 -49.46
N ILE A 546 130.94 32.71 -48.15
CA ILE A 546 131.55 33.55 -47.08
C ILE A 546 130.99 34.99 -46.87
N ALA A 547 130.26 35.20 -45.76
CA ALA A 547 130.64 36.09 -44.64
C ALA A 547 129.51 36.28 -43.59
N LEU A 548 129.81 35.94 -42.33
CA LEU A 548 129.15 36.38 -41.07
C LEU A 548 129.34 37.91 -40.85
N PRO A 549 128.66 38.64 -39.91
CA PRO A 549 128.27 38.20 -38.55
C PRO A 549 127.03 38.84 -37.86
N GLU A 550 126.68 38.23 -36.71
CA GLU A 550 126.21 38.81 -35.43
C GLU A 550 124.89 39.63 -35.31
N ALA A 551 124.07 39.23 -34.32
CA ALA A 551 123.75 40.03 -33.11
C ALA A 551 122.27 39.92 -32.63
N THR A 552 122.08 39.16 -31.54
CA THR A 552 121.35 39.51 -30.29
C THR A 552 119.81 39.68 -30.16
N ILE A 553 119.29 39.01 -29.11
CA ILE A 553 118.36 39.45 -28.02
C ILE A 553 116.95 38.81 -27.90
N ASN A 554 116.73 38.28 -26.68
CA ASN A 554 115.52 38.02 -25.86
C ASN A 554 114.47 36.99 -26.30
N VAL A 555 114.12 35.93 -25.54
CA VAL A 555 113.83 35.70 -24.09
C VAL A 555 112.40 36.10 -23.66
N ASN A 556 111.57 35.08 -23.42
CA ASN A 556 110.62 34.84 -22.30
C ASN A 556 109.56 33.81 -22.77
N GLY A 557 109.31 32.67 -22.11
CA GLY A 557 108.86 32.50 -20.71
C GLY A 557 107.37 32.88 -20.64
N ASP A 558 106.38 32.14 -20.14
CA ASP A 558 106.21 31.00 -19.22
C ASP A 558 104.80 30.43 -19.55
N GLN A 559 104.49 29.14 -19.47
CA GLN A 559 104.29 28.29 -18.28
C GLN A 559 103.20 28.78 -17.28
N HIS A 560 102.29 27.84 -16.96
CA HIS A 560 101.54 27.67 -15.71
C HIS A 560 100.16 28.38 -15.54
N VAL A 561 99.10 27.59 -15.25
CA VAL A 561 98.48 27.72 -13.92
C VAL A 561 96.95 27.83 -13.77
N ILE A 562 96.22 26.72 -13.68
CA ILE A 562 94.97 26.46 -12.88
C ILE A 562 94.42 27.65 -12.05
N ARG A 563 93.11 27.96 -12.15
CA ARG A 563 92.04 27.57 -11.18
C ARG A 563 90.70 28.33 -11.41
N LEU A 564 89.61 27.55 -11.41
CA LEU A 564 88.26 27.77 -10.85
C LEU A 564 88.03 29.13 -10.13
N GLU A 565 86.91 29.85 -10.28
CA GLU A 565 85.51 29.42 -10.22
C GLU A 565 84.58 30.59 -10.66
N ASN A 566 83.43 30.23 -11.24
CA ASN A 566 82.08 30.82 -11.06
C ASN A 566 81.87 32.36 -11.05
N ASN A 567 81.17 32.87 -12.08
CA ASN A 567 79.75 33.27 -12.02
C ASN A 567 79.41 34.30 -13.11
N ASP A 568 78.31 33.99 -13.80
CA ASP A 568 77.23 34.83 -14.30
C ASP A 568 77.47 36.09 -15.15
N ASP A 569 76.56 36.17 -16.12
CA ASP A 569 76.01 37.30 -16.85
C ASP A 569 76.74 37.83 -18.09
N ILE A 570 76.11 37.43 -19.20
CA ILE A 570 76.29 37.84 -20.58
C ILE A 570 76.03 39.34 -20.71
N THR A 571 77.13 40.06 -20.92
CA THR A 571 77.38 40.89 -22.11
C THR A 571 76.27 41.87 -22.51
N THR A 572 76.41 43.06 -21.93
CA THR A 572 76.19 44.32 -22.64
C THR A 572 77.16 44.45 -23.82
N THR A 573 76.67 44.66 -25.04
CA THR A 573 77.45 45.31 -26.11
C THR A 573 76.60 46.25 -26.96
N GLN A 574 77.03 47.51 -26.91
CA GLN A 574 77.15 48.43 -28.04
C GLN A 574 75.88 49.08 -28.59
N SER A 575 75.51 50.15 -27.90
CA SER A 575 74.95 51.36 -28.52
C SER A 575 76.04 52.07 -29.34
N LEU A 576 75.83 52.16 -30.64
CA LEU A 576 76.48 53.13 -31.53
C LEU A 576 75.42 53.93 -32.26
N SER A 577 75.53 55.24 -32.04
CA SER A 577 74.78 56.38 -32.55
C SER A 577 74.57 56.37 -34.06
N LEU A 578 73.40 56.87 -34.54
CA LEU A 578 73.33 57.99 -35.51
C LEU A 578 71.89 58.37 -35.93
N SER A 579 71.68 59.69 -35.92
CA SER A 579 70.95 60.48 -36.92
C SER A 579 69.43 60.36 -37.04
N LYS A 580 68.77 61.27 -36.33
CA LYS A 580 67.37 61.68 -36.51
C LYS A 580 67.27 62.57 -37.76
N GLY A 581 66.68 62.06 -38.84
CA GLY A 581 66.47 62.86 -40.05
C GLY A 581 65.67 62.18 -41.16
N LYS A 582 64.35 62.45 -41.16
CA LYS A 582 63.41 62.48 -42.30
C LYS A 582 63.10 61.18 -43.08
N ASN A 583 61.80 60.89 -43.08
CA ASN A 583 60.99 60.23 -44.11
C ASN A 583 60.98 58.69 -44.13
N THR A 584 60.08 58.08 -43.35
CA THR A 584 59.29 56.92 -43.79
C THR A 584 57.94 56.91 -43.07
N LEU A 585 56.86 57.12 -43.83
CA LEU A 585 55.47 57.20 -43.35
C LEU A 585 54.78 55.82 -43.37
N ASP A 586 55.53 54.72 -43.24
CA ASP A 586 54.98 53.36 -43.44
C ASP A 586 55.40 52.30 -42.39
N ASP A 587 56.21 52.66 -41.38
CA ASP A 587 56.65 51.72 -40.32
C ASP A 587 55.72 51.66 -39.09
N SER A 588 54.63 52.45 -39.06
CA SER A 588 53.69 52.50 -37.93
C SER A 588 52.67 51.35 -37.92
N ARG A 589 52.42 50.70 -39.07
CA ARG A 589 51.43 49.62 -39.20
C ARG A 589 51.74 48.35 -38.39
N PRO A 590 52.99 47.84 -38.33
CA PRO A 590 53.29 46.66 -37.52
C PRO A 590 53.22 46.94 -36.00
N ILE A 591 53.65 48.13 -35.55
CA ILE A 591 53.60 48.53 -34.13
C ILE A 591 52.15 48.71 -33.67
N THR A 592 51.32 49.39 -34.45
CA THR A 592 49.88 49.56 -34.13
C THR A 592 49.11 48.24 -34.15
N LYS A 593 49.46 47.30 -35.03
CA LYS A 593 48.90 45.93 -35.00
C LYS A 593 49.33 45.16 -33.74
N LEU A 594 50.56 45.37 -33.28
CA LEU A 594 51.07 44.76 -32.06
C LEU A 594 50.38 45.33 -30.82
N GLU A 595 50.24 46.66 -30.74
CA GLU A 595 49.48 47.34 -29.68
C GLU A 595 48.04 46.86 -29.61
N LYS A 596 47.36 46.71 -30.75
CA LYS A 596 46.01 46.17 -30.80
C LYS A 596 45.96 44.73 -30.27
N LYS A 597 46.89 43.86 -30.67
CA LYS A 597 46.96 42.48 -30.15
C LYS A 597 47.21 42.43 -28.65
N PHE A 598 48.07 43.30 -28.11
CA PHE A 598 48.29 43.39 -26.66
C PHE A 598 47.05 43.86 -25.93
N LYS A 599 46.32 44.84 -26.49
CA LYS A 599 45.08 45.34 -25.91
C LYS A 599 43.98 44.26 -25.91
N ASP A 600 43.79 43.56 -27.03
CA ASP A 600 42.84 42.46 -27.16
C ASP A 600 43.21 41.30 -26.21
N ALA A 601 44.50 40.98 -26.07
CA ALA A 601 44.96 39.96 -25.11
C ALA A 601 44.74 40.38 -23.65
N MET A 602 44.97 41.64 -23.32
CA MET A 602 44.79 42.17 -21.97
C MET A 602 43.31 42.24 -21.58
N GLU A 603 42.43 42.62 -22.51
CA GLU A 603 40.98 42.59 -22.34
C GLU A 603 40.48 41.15 -22.13
N LYS A 604 41.00 40.20 -22.92
CA LYS A 604 40.69 38.78 -22.74
C LYS A 604 41.18 38.21 -21.42
N VAL A 605 42.35 38.64 -20.93
CA VAL A 605 42.86 38.27 -19.60
C VAL A 605 41.98 38.85 -18.50
N ALA A 606 41.46 40.07 -18.66
CA ALA A 606 40.52 40.67 -17.71
C ALA A 606 39.18 39.90 -17.68
N GLU A 607 38.61 39.60 -18.86
CA GLU A 607 37.37 38.79 -18.97
C GLU A 607 37.55 37.40 -18.33
N LEU A 608 38.67 36.72 -18.60
CA LEU A 608 38.98 35.42 -18.00
C LEU A 608 39.18 35.53 -16.47
N THR A 609 39.69 36.67 -15.97
CA THR A 609 39.84 36.90 -14.54
C THR A 609 38.50 37.10 -13.86
N ASP A 610 37.58 37.85 -14.48
CA ASP A 610 36.21 38.03 -13.98
C ASP A 610 35.41 36.72 -14.02
N GLU A 611 35.58 35.93 -15.08
CA GLU A 611 34.97 34.60 -15.20
C GLU A 611 35.51 33.63 -14.15
N LYS A 612 36.82 33.67 -13.89
CA LYS A 612 37.45 32.91 -12.79
C LYS A 612 36.86 33.30 -11.43
N GLN A 613 36.71 34.59 -11.13
CA GLN A 613 36.13 35.04 -9.87
C GLN A 613 34.67 34.59 -9.70
N LYS A 614 33.87 34.61 -10.78
CA LYS A 614 32.50 34.08 -10.77
C LYS A 614 32.46 32.59 -10.50
N LEU A 615 33.36 31.82 -11.12
CA LEU A 615 33.47 30.38 -10.89
C LEU A 615 33.93 30.07 -9.46
N GLU A 616 34.87 30.83 -8.91
CA GLU A 616 35.31 30.69 -7.51
C GLU A 616 34.15 30.94 -6.52
N HIS A 617 33.33 31.97 -6.76
CA HIS A 617 32.14 32.22 -5.94
C HIS A 617 31.12 31.07 -6.05
N LEU A 618 30.90 30.55 -7.25
CA LEU A 618 30.00 29.42 -7.46
C LEU A 618 30.49 28.16 -6.74
N VAL A 619 31.80 27.88 -6.78
CA VAL A 619 32.41 26.76 -6.04
C VAL A 619 32.21 26.92 -4.54
N LEU A 620 32.42 28.12 -3.99
CA LEU A 620 32.17 28.41 -2.57
C LEU A 620 30.70 28.17 -2.18
N GLN A 621 29.76 28.58 -3.02
CA GLN A 621 28.35 28.34 -2.78
C GLN A 621 28.02 26.83 -2.82
N LEU A 622 28.50 26.12 -3.83
CA LEU A 622 28.31 24.67 -3.97
C LEU A 622 28.94 23.90 -2.81
N GLN A 623 30.07 24.38 -2.26
CA GLN A 623 30.67 23.81 -1.05
C GLN A 623 29.75 23.97 0.16
N GLY A 624 29.19 25.15 0.40
CA GLY A 624 28.22 25.36 1.48
C GLY A 624 26.93 24.54 1.32
N GLU A 625 26.44 24.39 0.10
CA GLU A 625 25.30 23.51 -0.21
C GLU A 625 25.65 22.03 0.04
N THR A 626 26.87 21.61 -0.31
CA THR A 626 27.35 20.23 -0.09
C THR A 626 27.52 19.92 1.41
N GLU A 627 28.03 20.87 2.19
CA GLU A 627 28.13 20.76 3.66
C GLU A 627 26.75 20.62 4.30
N THR A 628 25.79 21.46 3.88
CA THR A 628 24.41 21.41 4.37
C THR A 628 23.74 20.08 4.02
N ILE A 629 23.95 19.57 2.80
CA ILE A 629 23.47 18.24 2.41
C ILE A 629 24.10 17.15 3.28
N GLY A 630 25.39 17.27 3.61
CA GLY A 630 26.08 16.40 4.56
C GLY A 630 25.42 16.36 5.93
N GLU A 631 25.05 17.52 6.49
CA GLU A 631 24.32 17.60 7.76
C GLU A 631 22.96 16.90 7.69
N TYR A 632 22.19 17.10 6.61
CA TYR A 632 20.93 16.39 6.40
C TYR A 632 21.10 14.87 6.31
N ILE A 633 22.14 14.39 5.63
CA ILE A 633 22.45 12.96 5.54
C ILE A 633 22.74 12.40 6.94
N THR A 634 23.55 13.07 7.75
CA THR A 634 23.86 12.61 9.13
C THR A 634 22.61 12.61 10.02
N LEU A 635 21.77 13.64 9.93
CA LEU A 635 20.51 13.72 10.68
C LEU A 635 19.55 12.60 10.28
N TYR A 636 19.44 12.34 8.97
CA TYR A 636 18.60 11.27 8.45
C TYR A 636 19.12 9.88 8.87
N GLN A 637 20.43 9.65 8.83
CA GLN A 637 21.05 8.41 9.31
C GLN A 637 20.74 8.18 10.80
N LYS A 638 20.90 9.22 11.63
CA LYS A 638 20.58 9.15 13.06
C LYS A 638 19.10 8.89 13.32
N GLN A 639 18.21 9.57 12.59
CA GLN A 639 16.77 9.36 12.70
C GLN A 639 16.38 7.94 12.29
N ARG A 640 17.01 7.41 11.24
CA ARG A 640 16.78 6.04 10.74
C ARG A 640 17.29 4.99 11.72
N GLU A 641 18.41 5.22 12.38
CA GLU A 641 18.91 4.34 13.45
C GLU A 641 17.94 4.28 14.63
N VAL A 642 17.42 5.44 15.07
CA VAL A 642 16.42 5.50 16.14
C VAL A 642 15.13 4.77 15.77
N LEU A 643 14.63 4.94 14.54
CA LEU A 643 13.45 4.22 14.06
C LEU A 643 13.70 2.72 13.98
N THR A 644 14.90 2.31 13.56
CA THR A 644 15.28 0.90 13.48
C THR A 644 15.36 0.27 14.88
N ASN A 645 15.90 0.98 15.86
CA ASN A 645 15.97 0.50 17.25
C ASN A 645 14.57 0.38 17.87
N LYS A 646 13.70 1.37 17.68
CA LYS A 646 12.28 1.27 18.12
C LYS A 646 11.54 0.11 17.45
N TRP A 647 11.85 -0.18 16.19
CA TRP A 647 11.25 -1.32 15.49
C TRP A 647 11.77 -2.65 16.05
N LYS A 648 13.07 -2.76 16.34
CA LYS A 648 13.66 -3.93 17.00
C LYS A 648 13.06 -4.19 18.38
N GLU A 649 12.88 -3.15 19.20
CA GLU A 649 12.24 -3.26 20.52
C GLU A 649 10.81 -3.78 20.40
N ARG A 650 10.02 -3.25 19.45
CA ARG A 650 8.66 -3.75 19.19
C ARG A 650 8.67 -5.20 18.72
N GLU A 651 9.56 -5.56 17.81
CA GLU A 651 9.68 -6.93 17.32
C GLU A 651 10.05 -7.90 18.45
N GLU A 652 10.89 -7.48 19.40
CA GLU A 652 11.25 -8.27 20.57
C GLU A 652 10.07 -8.45 21.52
N THR A 653 9.29 -7.39 21.78
CA THR A 653 8.04 -7.51 22.55
C THR A 653 7.01 -8.41 21.86
N PHE A 654 6.91 -8.34 20.54
CA PHE A 654 6.01 -9.19 19.77
C PHE A 654 6.45 -10.66 19.84
N ARG A 655 7.75 -10.92 19.73
CA ARG A 655 8.32 -12.27 19.88
C ARG A 655 8.01 -12.85 21.26
N GLN A 656 8.18 -12.06 22.32
CA GLN A 656 7.83 -12.46 23.69
C GLN A 656 6.34 -12.80 23.81
N LEU A 657 5.44 -12.01 23.21
CA LEU A 657 4.00 -12.30 23.18
C LEU A 657 3.67 -13.60 22.43
N VAL A 658 4.30 -13.83 21.28
CA VAL A 658 4.12 -15.06 20.50
C VAL A 658 4.59 -16.29 21.30
N ASP A 659 5.73 -16.18 21.98
CA ASP A 659 6.24 -17.26 22.83
C ASP A 659 5.28 -17.56 24.01
N GLN A 660 4.70 -16.52 24.62
CA GLN A 660 3.67 -16.67 25.66
C GLN A 660 2.40 -17.33 25.12
N CYS A 661 1.89 -16.93 23.95
CA CYS A 661 0.74 -17.57 23.32
C CYS A 661 1.02 -19.05 23.00
N ASN A 662 2.21 -19.36 22.50
CA ASN A 662 2.63 -20.74 22.24
C ASN A 662 2.72 -21.57 23.54
N GLN A 663 3.21 -20.97 24.62
CA GLN A 663 3.26 -21.62 25.93
C GLN A 663 1.85 -21.88 26.49
N GLN A 664 0.94 -20.90 26.39
CA GLN A 664 -0.47 -21.07 26.77
C GLN A 664 -1.14 -22.17 25.93
N GLN A 665 -0.88 -22.24 24.63
CA GLN A 665 -1.42 -23.28 23.76
C GLN A 665 -0.92 -24.68 24.16
N LYS A 666 0.36 -24.80 24.55
CA LYS A 666 0.92 -26.05 25.10
C LYS A 666 0.25 -26.44 26.43
N GLN A 667 0.05 -25.48 27.34
CA GLN A 667 -0.63 -25.72 28.61
C GLN A 667 -2.11 -26.13 28.41
N LEU A 668 -2.84 -25.47 27.51
CA LEU A 668 -4.21 -25.83 27.14
C LEU A 668 -4.29 -27.21 26.49
N HIS A 669 -3.31 -27.57 25.66
CA HIS A 669 -3.23 -28.91 25.09
C HIS A 669 -2.99 -29.98 26.16
N LYS A 670 -2.08 -29.72 27.11
CA LYS A 670 -1.82 -30.61 28.25
C LYS A 670 -3.07 -30.77 29.14
N LEU A 671 -3.79 -29.68 29.39
CA LEU A 671 -5.06 -29.69 30.11
C LEU A 671 -6.11 -30.53 29.36
N LYS A 672 -6.25 -30.35 28.05
CA LYS A 672 -7.17 -31.13 27.20
C LYS A 672 -6.87 -32.63 27.28
N ILE A 673 -5.60 -33.03 27.26
CA ILE A 673 -5.18 -34.43 27.39
C ILE A 673 -5.60 -34.97 28.77
N LEU A 674 -5.29 -34.25 29.85
CA LEU A 674 -5.62 -34.68 31.22
C LEU A 674 -7.13 -34.77 31.47
N VAL A 675 -7.91 -33.82 30.94
CA VAL A 675 -9.38 -33.86 31.02
C VAL A 675 -9.94 -35.03 30.22
N THR A 676 -9.39 -35.32 29.04
CA THR A 676 -9.78 -36.49 28.24
C THR A 676 -9.44 -37.79 28.95
N GLU A 677 -8.31 -37.84 29.68
CA GLU A 677 -7.91 -38.99 30.49
C GLU A 677 -8.83 -39.17 31.71
N MET A 678 -9.24 -38.08 32.37
CA MET A 678 -10.26 -38.12 33.43
C MET A 678 -11.63 -38.62 32.92
N LEU A 679 -12.08 -38.13 31.77
CA LEU A 679 -13.33 -38.57 31.15
C LEU A 679 -13.28 -40.05 30.70
N LYS A 680 -12.09 -40.58 30.39
CA LYS A 680 -11.90 -42.00 30.09
C LYS A 680 -11.89 -42.88 31.34
N LYS A 681 -11.42 -42.37 32.48
CA LYS A 681 -11.42 -43.09 33.78
C LYS A 681 -12.80 -43.13 34.43
N HIS A 682 -13.68 -42.18 34.13
CA HIS A 682 -15.08 -42.14 34.57
C HIS A 682 -16.05 -42.19 33.37
N PRO A 683 -16.29 -43.37 32.76
CA PRO A 683 -17.29 -43.50 31.70
C PRO A 683 -18.70 -43.39 32.31
N THR A 684 -19.40 -42.31 31.96
CA THR A 684 -20.87 -42.11 31.96
C THR A 684 -21.74 -43.26 32.50
N GLU A 685 -21.96 -43.27 33.81
CA GLU A 685 -23.18 -43.82 34.45
C GLU A 685 -23.53 -43.02 35.72
N SER A 686 -23.68 -41.68 35.67
CA SER A 686 -24.44 -40.93 36.69
C SER A 686 -24.55 -39.43 36.35
N CYS A 687 -25.25 -39.04 35.29
CA CYS A 687 -25.47 -37.60 35.03
C CYS A 687 -26.83 -37.24 34.40
N VAL A 688 -27.88 -38.04 34.64
CA VAL A 688 -29.24 -37.75 34.11
C VAL A 688 -30.28 -37.45 35.20
N GLN A 689 -29.95 -37.43 36.49
CA GLN A 689 -30.98 -37.39 37.56
C GLN A 689 -30.97 -36.18 38.52
N LEU A 690 -30.41 -35.03 38.15
CA LEU A 690 -30.26 -33.90 39.09
C LEU A 690 -30.87 -32.55 38.62
N TYR A 691 -32.00 -32.57 37.94
CA TYR A 691 -32.80 -31.35 37.68
C TYR A 691 -34.32 -31.57 37.82
N LYS A 692 -34.75 -32.20 38.92
CA LYS A 692 -36.09 -31.97 39.47
C LYS A 692 -35.95 -31.76 40.98
N ASP A 693 -36.64 -30.74 41.47
CA ASP A 693 -36.83 -30.36 42.87
C ASP A 693 -35.79 -29.43 43.51
N ILE A 694 -35.83 -28.14 43.13
CA ILE A 694 -35.61 -27.04 44.09
C ILE A 694 -36.67 -25.96 43.86
N HIS A 695 -37.81 -26.12 44.53
CA HIS A 695 -38.60 -24.99 44.98
C HIS A 695 -38.81 -25.15 46.50
N VAL A 696 -38.67 -24.02 47.21
CA VAL A 696 -38.96 -23.77 48.64
C VAL A 696 -37.78 -24.00 49.59
N ILE A 697 -37.11 -22.88 49.92
CA ILE A 697 -36.36 -22.71 51.16
C ILE A 697 -37.29 -22.02 52.16
N ASN A 698 -37.54 -22.68 53.30
CA ASN A 698 -37.74 -21.98 54.57
C ASN A 698 -37.04 -22.79 55.67
N PRO A 699 -36.34 -22.15 56.63
CA PRO A 699 -35.35 -22.82 57.47
C PRO A 699 -35.95 -23.26 58.80
N VAL A 700 -35.75 -24.53 59.17
CA VAL A 700 -35.91 -24.99 60.56
C VAL A 700 -34.80 -26.00 60.87
N VAL A 701 -33.96 -25.61 61.82
CA VAL A 701 -32.96 -26.46 62.50
C VAL A 701 -33.72 -27.45 63.41
N PRO A 702 -33.31 -28.72 63.49
CA PRO A 702 -32.72 -29.19 64.75
C PRO A 702 -31.54 -30.16 64.61
N ASN A 703 -30.65 -30.06 65.60
CA ASN A 703 -29.63 -31.03 66.01
C ASN A 703 -30.22 -32.44 66.19
N ASP A 704 -29.47 -33.50 65.91
CA ASP A 704 -28.70 -34.27 66.93
C ASP A 704 -28.16 -35.61 66.36
N ASP A 705 -27.14 -36.10 67.04
CA ASP A 705 -26.20 -37.20 66.84
C ASP A 705 -26.62 -38.52 66.13
N GLY A 706 -25.61 -39.15 65.52
CA GLY A 706 -25.62 -40.58 65.19
C GLY A 706 -24.56 -41.00 64.17
N GLN A 707 -23.33 -41.28 64.63
CA GLN A 707 -22.29 -41.97 63.85
C GLN A 707 -22.71 -43.42 63.52
N GLU A 708 -22.74 -43.78 62.24
CA GLU A 708 -22.36 -45.12 61.80
C GLU A 708 -21.55 -45.05 60.48
N ASN A 709 -20.49 -45.84 60.47
CA ASN A 709 -19.46 -45.90 59.45
C ASN A 709 -20.00 -46.34 58.08
N ALA A 710 -19.73 -45.55 57.05
CA ALA A 710 -19.59 -46.04 55.69
C ALA A 710 -18.38 -45.33 55.06
N GLU A 711 -17.28 -46.07 54.92
CA GLU A 711 -16.08 -45.69 54.19
C GLU A 711 -16.43 -45.28 52.76
N LEU A 712 -16.48 -43.98 52.49
CA LEU A 712 -16.34 -43.44 51.14
C LEU A 712 -14.85 -43.27 50.88
N GLN A 713 -14.31 -44.19 50.07
CA GLN A 713 -12.95 -44.14 49.54
C GLN A 713 -12.69 -42.79 48.85
N LEU A 714 -11.95 -41.93 49.53
CA LEU A 714 -11.22 -40.81 48.95
C LEU A 714 -10.13 -41.37 48.04
N ILE A 715 -10.46 -41.62 46.76
CA ILE A 715 -9.47 -41.63 45.71
C ILE A 715 -9.31 -40.16 45.29
N GLU A 716 -8.36 -39.46 45.92
CA GLU A 716 -7.79 -38.25 45.32
C GLU A 716 -7.13 -38.67 44.00
N ASP A 717 -7.86 -38.52 42.90
CA ASP A 717 -7.33 -38.74 41.56
C ASP A 717 -6.18 -37.75 41.35
N LYS A 718 -4.93 -38.25 41.39
CA LYS A 718 -3.69 -37.52 41.04
C LYS A 718 -3.81 -36.70 39.75
N THR A 719 -4.70 -37.12 38.86
CA THR A 719 -5.06 -36.46 37.61
C THR A 719 -5.85 -35.15 37.83
N THR A 720 -6.73 -35.12 38.83
CA THR A 720 -7.51 -33.94 39.24
C THR A 720 -6.63 -32.90 39.92
N SER A 721 -5.70 -33.30 40.78
CA SER A 721 -4.71 -32.37 41.36
C SER A 721 -3.82 -31.75 40.28
N GLN A 722 -3.36 -32.53 39.30
CA GLN A 722 -2.58 -32.00 38.16
C GLN A 722 -3.37 -31.02 37.29
N ILE A 723 -4.68 -31.23 37.14
CA ILE A 723 -5.56 -30.30 36.43
C ILE A 723 -5.73 -29.00 37.23
N LEU A 724 -5.92 -29.08 38.56
CA LEU A 724 -6.01 -27.91 39.42
C LEU A 724 -4.69 -27.12 39.45
N ASP A 725 -3.55 -27.79 39.51
CA ASP A 725 -2.23 -27.14 39.45
C ASP A 725 -2.02 -26.43 38.10
N LEU A 726 -2.38 -27.07 36.98
CA LEU A 726 -2.31 -26.45 35.65
C LEU A 726 -3.29 -25.28 35.48
N LEU A 727 -4.48 -25.37 36.05
CA LEU A 727 -5.45 -24.26 36.04
C LEU A 727 -4.98 -23.10 36.90
N THR A 728 -4.25 -23.38 37.99
CA THR A 728 -3.62 -22.36 38.83
C THR A 728 -2.45 -21.70 38.08
N GLU A 729 -1.61 -22.47 37.40
CA GLU A 729 -0.52 -21.96 36.55
C GLU A 729 -1.04 -21.10 35.38
N ILE A 730 -2.13 -21.51 34.73
CA ILE A 730 -2.80 -20.72 33.67
C ILE A 730 -3.43 -19.44 34.24
N LYS A 731 -3.93 -19.48 35.48
CA LYS A 731 -4.49 -18.32 36.17
C LYS A 731 -3.40 -17.32 36.54
N ASP A 732 -2.27 -17.78 37.07
CA ASP A 732 -1.14 -16.94 37.43
C ASP A 732 -0.46 -16.32 36.20
N CYS A 733 -0.54 -16.95 35.03
CA CYS A 733 -0.10 -16.35 33.76
C CYS A 733 -0.92 -15.12 33.31
N LYS A 734 -2.14 -14.91 33.81
CA LYS A 734 -2.92 -13.69 33.53
C LYS A 734 -2.41 -12.46 34.31
N ASP A 735 -1.71 -12.68 35.42
CA ASP A 735 -1.29 -11.62 36.34
C ASP A 735 0.10 -11.03 36.01
N ILE A 736 0.79 -11.57 35.01
CA ILE A 736 2.10 -11.06 34.51
C ILE A 736 1.89 -10.09 33.32
N TYR A 737 0.72 -9.45 33.20
CA TYR A 737 0.57 -8.25 32.37
C TYR A 737 1.18 -7.04 33.09
N ILE A 738 2.49 -7.08 33.34
CA ILE A 738 3.27 -5.88 33.61
C ILE A 738 3.47 -5.19 32.26
N THR A 739 2.49 -4.36 31.90
CA THR A 739 2.76 -3.21 31.05
C THR A 739 3.81 -2.39 31.79
N GLY A 740 5.06 -2.46 31.34
CA GLY A 740 6.13 -1.63 31.88
C GLY A 740 5.74 -0.14 31.81
N PRO A 741 6.20 0.69 32.76
CA PRO A 741 5.83 2.11 32.84
C PRO A 741 6.24 2.94 31.60
N ASP A 742 7.03 2.37 30.69
CA ASP A 742 7.46 2.99 29.43
C ASP A 742 6.65 2.51 28.21
N PHE A 743 5.53 1.79 28.39
CA PHE A 743 4.55 1.65 27.33
C PHE A 743 3.83 2.98 27.15
N HIS A 744 4.40 3.89 26.37
CA HIS A 744 3.68 5.04 25.85
C HIS A 744 2.68 4.52 24.80
N PRO A 745 1.37 4.48 25.11
CA PRO A 745 0.39 4.21 24.09
C PRO A 745 0.54 5.34 23.09
N CYS A 746 0.73 4.99 21.83
CA CYS A 746 0.71 5.94 20.73
C CYS A 746 -0.46 6.93 20.98
N PRO A 747 -0.22 8.26 20.94
CA PRO A 747 -1.26 9.26 21.18
C PRO A 747 -2.46 9.13 20.24
N TRP A 748 -2.32 8.36 19.16
CA TRP A 748 -3.36 8.13 18.16
C TRP A 748 -4.25 6.90 18.46
N CYS A 749 -3.87 6.06 19.42
CA CYS A 749 -4.57 4.80 19.71
C CYS A 749 -5.40 4.83 21.01
N SER A 750 -5.35 5.92 21.78
CA SER A 750 -5.98 6.01 23.11
C SER A 750 -7.11 7.05 23.22
N GLY A 751 -7.55 7.65 22.11
CA GLY A 751 -8.84 8.35 22.02
C GLY A 751 -9.06 9.55 22.97
N LYS A 752 -8.03 10.04 23.66
CA LYS A 752 -8.12 11.25 24.47
C LYS A 752 -7.70 12.45 23.61
N LEU A 753 -8.69 13.22 23.19
CA LEU A 753 -8.51 14.57 22.66
C LEU A 753 -7.62 15.38 23.62
N ILE A 754 -6.47 15.82 23.13
CA ILE A 754 -5.74 16.93 23.74
C ILE A 754 -6.56 18.17 23.39
N THR A 755 -7.31 18.70 24.35
CA THR A 755 -7.74 20.10 24.34
C THR A 755 -6.48 20.96 24.44
N VAL A 756 -6.24 21.77 23.41
CA VAL A 756 -5.27 22.88 23.45
C VAL A 756 -5.70 23.89 24.50
#